data_AF-A0A8T2IKY6-F1
#
_entry.id   AF-A0A8T2IKY6-F1
#
_cell.length_a   1.000
_cell.length_b   1.000
_cell.length_c   1.000
_cell.angle_alpha   90.00
_cell.angle_beta   90.00
_cell.angle_gamma   90.00
#
_symmetry.space_group_name_H-M   'P 1'
#
loop_
_entity.id
_entity.type
_entity.pdbx_description
1 polymer ?
#
loop_
_entity_poly.entity_id
_entity_poly.type
_entity_poly.pdbx_seq_one_letter_code
_entity_poly.pdbx_strand_id
1 'polypeptide(L)'
;MVSGRKCGLGGVMAADKYPVLLILLSLSLVRAVFEDQVGKFDWRQQYVGRLQFASLESGLGAKKLIVATDKNIIAALNSRTGDLLWRHVDKDTAEGTVDALMMIGQDAITVSGGRLLRSWETNIGGLNWEATLESGSFQTMSFAGSQETPRYVAVLKNSALSLHFLSNGHLKWTEPLPESDTVQYQMLHSPYKGSVHVVGIVPQSHINILTFSVEDGSISHQARVLTPWLRSLHGTCGVVGDSFLVCGDAPMSSVHILSLLSGEETVRHSLQSAGIEVSEDLDELGVISGARNGNGAALSQFFLQISPRRFFLMQYRDGAVSPLRDFSQVSLVNFASTGEKTVAAVMQCKTDGNQKSGPETENLTVQSCSEGSWYCPGQTFTINLYMADSGRRLLETTTSFTLEQSCVRPDAMFLQTFLKKDDSVGYRALVQTEDNQLLFLHQPGKLAWLREESLADVVTMEMVDLPLTGAQAELEGEFGKKADGLLGMVLKRLSSQLILLQSWSAHLWKMFCDARKPRSQIRNEINIDTLARDEFNLQKMIVMVTASGKIFGIESSSGSILWKFYLHGVHPGSSFKLLIQRTTAHFPHPPQCTLLVKDKETAKSTMYVFNPIFGKLSQLAPPPLQRPIIQSLLLPVMDNDYAKVLLLLDDQHKVIPFPTTKNVLQQIHELAPTIFFYLVDVEKGKLSGLRLHKDLSTEEIWEVLLPPDLQRITLVNGKPSNEHVHSQGRVMGDRSVLYKYLNPNLLAVMTESTDTHPERCFIGIYLIDGVTGRIIHSSVQRRARGPIQIVHSENWVVVRNESCSIYLSLSFLLPCNLCPLSSTSTGTAKLVGTNSPFWSFMKEQSNTTVRASVPSIGPTFHTSSSNPTSSPRLSAPCRQQSQSAESPVAIFSLDFLQALSFPSLRPYLIQGAQRYLRNTPGRKI
;
A
#
# COMPACT_ATOMS: atom_id res chain seq x y z
N MET A 1 49.66 -45.60 -33.19
CA MET A 1 49.98 -46.19 -34.52
C MET A 1 48.93 -47.23 -34.84
N VAL A 2 48.59 -47.36 -36.13
CA VAL A 2 47.82 -48.41 -36.83
C VAL A 2 46.70 -47.79 -37.68
N SER A 3 46.79 -48.15 -38.95
CA SER A 3 45.99 -47.78 -40.12
C SER A 3 44.63 -48.48 -40.18
N GLY A 4 43.72 -47.97 -41.02
CA GLY A 4 42.76 -48.84 -41.72
C GLY A 4 41.40 -48.21 -42.02
N ARG A 5 41.10 -48.05 -43.31
CA ARG A 5 39.82 -47.59 -43.89
C ARG A 5 38.68 -48.63 -43.74
N LYS A 6 37.42 -48.19 -43.59
CA LYS A 6 36.29 -48.36 -44.57
C LYS A 6 34.88 -48.14 -43.96
N CYS A 7 34.09 -47.37 -44.70
CA CYS A 7 32.63 -47.38 -44.97
C CYS A 7 31.62 -48.07 -44.02
N GLY A 8 30.51 -47.38 -43.76
CA GLY A 8 29.21 -47.98 -43.40
C GLY A 8 28.20 -46.96 -42.86
N LEU A 9 27.04 -46.83 -43.52
CA LEU A 9 25.94 -45.88 -43.29
C LEU A 9 25.21 -46.02 -41.94
N GLY A 10 24.63 -44.91 -41.45
CA GLY A 10 23.20 -44.85 -41.12
C GLY A 10 22.77 -44.48 -39.68
N GLY A 11 22.19 -43.26 -39.53
CA GLY A 11 21.23 -42.84 -38.49
C GLY A 11 21.82 -42.63 -37.08
N VAL A 12 21.51 -41.60 -36.28
CA VAL A 12 20.31 -40.77 -36.14
C VAL A 12 20.75 -39.40 -35.58
N MET A 13 20.13 -38.32 -36.07
CA MET A 13 20.39 -36.94 -35.65
C MET A 13 20.04 -36.71 -34.17
N ALA A 14 20.99 -36.19 -33.40
CA ALA A 14 20.75 -35.61 -32.08
C ALA A 14 20.34 -34.14 -32.24
N ALA A 15 19.02 -33.90 -32.27
CA ALA A 15 18.43 -32.58 -32.17
C ALA A 15 17.97 -32.35 -30.72
N ASP A 16 18.88 -31.99 -29.81
CA ASP A 16 18.49 -31.79 -28.39
C ASP A 16 19.47 -30.89 -27.59
N LYS A 17 19.97 -29.81 -28.19
CA LYS A 17 20.84 -28.83 -27.48
C LYS A 17 20.55 -27.35 -27.77
N TYR A 18 19.36 -27.03 -28.29
CA TYR A 18 18.97 -25.65 -28.57
C TYR A 18 17.93 -25.00 -27.63
N PRO A 19 17.19 -25.69 -26.73
CA PRO A 19 16.24 -24.99 -25.86
C PRO A 19 16.90 -24.32 -24.64
N VAL A 20 18.09 -24.77 -24.22
CA VAL A 20 18.79 -24.21 -23.04
C VAL A 20 19.45 -22.85 -23.35
N LEU A 21 19.93 -22.66 -24.59
CA LEU A 21 20.59 -21.42 -25.01
C LEU A 21 19.58 -20.27 -25.20
N LEU A 22 18.34 -20.58 -25.63
CA LEU A 22 17.28 -19.58 -25.80
C LEU A 22 16.73 -19.08 -24.44
N ILE A 23 16.66 -19.96 -23.44
CA ILE A 23 16.25 -19.59 -22.06
C ILE A 23 17.33 -18.73 -21.38
N LEU A 24 18.61 -18.99 -21.65
CA LEU A 24 19.72 -18.15 -21.16
C LEU A 24 19.78 -16.77 -21.83
N LEU A 25 19.31 -16.63 -23.08
CA LEU A 25 19.24 -15.34 -23.79
C LEU A 25 18.00 -14.51 -23.43
N SER A 26 16.93 -15.11 -22.88
CA SER A 26 15.80 -14.37 -22.29
C SER A 26 16.07 -13.80 -20.90
N LEU A 27 17.22 -14.11 -20.29
CA LEU A 27 17.73 -13.46 -19.09
C LEU A 27 18.54 -12.21 -19.47
N SER A 28 17.92 -11.29 -20.21
CA SER A 28 18.39 -9.90 -20.15
C SER A 28 18.08 -9.39 -18.75
N LEU A 29 18.99 -9.67 -17.81
CA LEU A 29 19.11 -8.98 -16.55
C LEU A 29 19.10 -7.49 -16.89
N VAL A 30 17.97 -6.84 -16.66
CA VAL A 30 17.89 -5.39 -16.56
C VAL A 30 18.75 -5.04 -15.36
N ARG A 31 20.05 -4.88 -15.58
CA ARG A 31 20.99 -4.28 -14.63
C ARG A 31 20.63 -2.80 -14.59
N ALA A 32 19.56 -2.48 -13.86
CA ALA A 32 19.17 -1.11 -13.58
C ALA A 32 20.20 -0.39 -12.69
N VAL A 33 21.12 -1.13 -12.06
CA VAL A 33 22.15 -0.63 -11.16
C VAL A 33 23.50 -1.27 -11.53
N PHE A 34 24.56 -0.45 -11.59
CA PHE A 34 25.92 -0.96 -11.82
C PHE A 34 26.36 -1.84 -10.65
N GLU A 35 27.17 -2.88 -10.93
CA GLU A 35 27.61 -3.86 -9.92
C GLU A 35 28.36 -3.22 -8.74
N ASP A 36 29.05 -2.09 -8.98
CA ASP A 36 29.75 -1.32 -7.95
C ASP A 36 28.84 -0.35 -7.16
N GLN A 37 27.58 -0.20 -7.54
CA GLN A 37 26.60 0.69 -6.89
C GLN A 37 25.62 -0.05 -5.97
N VAL A 38 25.48 -1.37 -6.13
CA VAL A 38 24.58 -2.19 -5.30
C VAL A 38 24.99 -2.14 -3.83
N GLY A 39 24.04 -1.81 -2.96
CA GLY A 39 24.21 -1.66 -1.51
C GLY A 39 24.89 -0.37 -1.07
N LYS A 40 25.20 0.57 -1.98
CA LYS A 40 25.78 1.88 -1.63
C LYS A 40 24.74 2.98 -1.56
N PHE A 41 23.80 3.02 -2.50
CA PHE A 41 22.78 4.07 -2.62
C PHE A 41 21.36 3.52 -2.59
N ASP A 42 21.20 2.22 -2.84
CA ASP A 42 19.93 1.52 -2.83
C ASP A 42 19.74 0.76 -1.51
N TRP A 43 18.51 0.81 -1.02
CA TRP A 43 18.03 -0.02 0.06
C TRP A 43 16.58 -0.42 -0.27
N ARG A 44 16.16 -1.56 0.29
CA ARG A 44 14.81 -2.08 0.09
C ARG A 44 14.25 -2.58 1.41
N GLN A 45 13.19 -1.95 1.86
CA GLN A 45 12.39 -2.41 2.99
C GLN A 45 11.14 -3.12 2.47
N GLN A 46 10.86 -4.29 3.01
CA GLN A 46 9.74 -5.12 2.57
C GLN A 46 8.74 -5.25 3.71
N TYR A 47 7.47 -4.98 3.39
CA TYR A 47 6.33 -5.00 4.31
C TYR A 47 5.29 -6.03 3.88
N VAL A 48 4.35 -6.32 4.77
CA VAL A 48 3.23 -7.26 4.59
C VAL A 48 1.87 -6.58 4.80
N GLY A 49 1.78 -5.48 5.55
CA GLY A 49 0.53 -4.77 5.82
C GLY A 49 -0.15 -5.19 7.13
N ARG A 50 -1.43 -4.82 7.31
CA ARG A 50 -2.18 -5.04 8.55
C ARG A 50 -2.52 -6.53 8.66
N LEU A 51 -2.19 -7.16 9.78
CA LEU A 51 -2.51 -8.58 9.99
C LEU A 51 -4.03 -8.74 10.14
N GLN A 52 -4.59 -9.76 9.48
CA GLN A 52 -5.94 -10.24 9.71
C GLN A 52 -5.91 -11.56 10.49
N PHE A 53 -4.99 -12.44 10.12
CA PHE A 53 -4.76 -13.70 10.80
C PHE A 53 -3.29 -13.88 11.11
N ALA A 54 -3.00 -14.41 12.30
CA ALA A 54 -1.67 -14.82 12.66
C ALA A 54 -1.72 -16.14 13.41
N SER A 55 -0.83 -17.05 13.06
CA SER A 55 -0.64 -18.30 13.76
C SER A 55 0.82 -18.47 14.13
N LEU A 56 1.05 -18.71 15.42
CA LEU A 56 2.37 -18.82 15.99
C LEU A 56 2.62 -20.30 16.27
N GLU A 57 3.69 -20.84 15.69
CA GLU A 57 4.06 -22.23 15.90
C GLU A 57 4.38 -22.46 17.40
N SER A 58 3.71 -23.44 18.01
CA SER A 58 3.90 -23.78 19.42
C SER A 58 5.10 -24.71 19.59
N GLY A 59 6.05 -24.36 20.46
CA GLY A 59 7.20 -25.21 20.79
C GLY A 59 8.49 -24.46 21.10
N LEU A 60 9.40 -25.12 21.83
CA LEU A 60 10.68 -24.54 22.29
C LEU A 60 11.63 -24.12 21.14
N GLY A 61 11.43 -24.66 19.93
CA GLY A 61 12.24 -24.39 18.73
C GLY A 61 11.58 -23.52 17.67
N ALA A 62 10.33 -23.08 17.88
CA ALA A 62 9.55 -22.37 16.88
C ALA A 62 10.15 -20.98 16.58
N LYS A 63 10.61 -20.80 15.34
CA LYS A 63 11.27 -19.59 14.84
C LYS A 63 10.39 -18.81 13.87
N LYS A 64 9.16 -19.24 13.63
CA LYS A 64 8.33 -18.77 12.53
C LYS A 64 6.97 -18.29 13.05
N LEU A 65 6.48 -17.24 12.41
CA LEU A 65 5.15 -16.68 12.63
C LEU A 65 4.50 -16.64 11.25
N ILE A 66 3.42 -17.39 11.07
CA ILE A 66 2.67 -17.38 9.81
C ILE A 66 1.61 -16.31 9.92
N VAL A 67 1.59 -15.42 8.93
CA VAL A 67 0.71 -14.25 8.91
C VAL A 67 -0.02 -14.16 7.58
N ALA A 68 -1.28 -13.74 7.65
CA ALA A 68 -2.08 -13.34 6.50
C ALA A 68 -2.59 -11.90 6.73
N THR A 69 -2.54 -11.07 5.70
CA THR A 69 -2.77 -9.62 5.81
C THR A 69 -3.89 -9.11 4.91
N ASP A 70 -4.33 -7.89 5.19
CA ASP A 70 -5.33 -7.14 4.42
C ASP A 70 -4.88 -6.74 3.00
N LYS A 71 -3.58 -6.85 2.71
CA LYS A 71 -3.00 -6.65 1.37
C LYS A 71 -2.91 -7.94 0.56
N ASN A 72 -3.68 -8.97 0.94
CA ASN A 72 -3.72 -10.27 0.27
C ASN A 72 -2.34 -10.97 0.25
N ILE A 73 -1.59 -10.81 1.36
CA ILE A 73 -0.23 -11.38 1.51
C ILE A 73 -0.26 -12.49 2.55
N ILE A 74 0.36 -13.63 2.21
CA ILE A 74 0.69 -14.70 3.15
C ILE A 74 2.21 -14.71 3.32
N ALA A 75 2.69 -14.64 4.55
CA ALA A 75 4.13 -14.59 4.83
C ALA A 75 4.52 -15.39 6.07
N ALA A 76 5.80 -15.75 6.14
CA ALA A 76 6.43 -16.22 7.36
C ALA A 76 7.43 -15.18 7.87
N LEU A 77 7.24 -14.73 9.11
CA LEU A 77 8.17 -13.86 9.81
C LEU A 77 9.03 -14.66 10.78
N ASN A 78 10.29 -14.25 10.92
CA ASN A 78 11.19 -14.80 11.91
C ASN A 78 10.82 -14.27 13.31
N SER A 79 10.50 -15.14 14.25
CA SER A 79 10.10 -14.74 15.60
C SER A 79 11.19 -14.02 16.39
N ARG A 80 12.48 -14.17 16.02
CA ARG A 80 13.61 -13.54 16.71
C ARG A 80 13.92 -12.14 16.21
N THR A 81 13.82 -11.91 14.90
CA THR A 81 14.28 -10.67 14.26
C THR A 81 13.15 -9.86 13.64
N GLY A 82 12.01 -10.48 13.32
CA GLY A 82 10.94 -9.87 12.52
C GLY A 82 11.23 -9.89 11.01
N ASP A 83 12.32 -10.51 10.57
CA ASP A 83 12.65 -10.57 9.14
C ASP A 83 11.70 -11.51 8.39
N LEU A 84 11.49 -11.20 7.10
CA LEU A 84 10.72 -12.07 6.20
C LEU A 84 11.54 -13.29 5.82
N LEU A 85 11.00 -14.49 6.07
CA LEU A 85 11.57 -15.76 5.61
C LEU A 85 11.11 -16.05 4.18
N TRP A 86 9.81 -15.93 3.94
CA TRP A 86 9.18 -16.01 2.62
C TRP A 86 7.89 -15.18 2.62
N ARG A 87 7.44 -14.78 1.43
CA ARG A 87 6.27 -13.93 1.22
C ARG A 87 5.62 -14.23 -0.12
N HIS A 88 4.32 -14.49 -0.11
CA HIS A 88 3.47 -14.64 -1.29
C HIS A 88 2.45 -13.51 -1.32
N VAL A 89 2.43 -12.78 -2.44
CA VAL A 89 1.50 -11.67 -2.67
C VAL A 89 0.51 -12.14 -3.72
N ASP A 90 -0.76 -12.25 -3.34
CA ASP A 90 -1.83 -12.61 -4.28
C ASP A 90 -2.39 -11.33 -4.96
N LYS A 91 -3.38 -11.48 -5.83
CA LYS A 91 -4.03 -10.37 -6.53
C LYS A 91 -4.62 -9.37 -5.55
N ASP A 92 -4.48 -8.07 -5.83
CA ASP A 92 -5.10 -6.97 -5.04
C ASP A 92 -6.64 -6.90 -5.18
N THR A 93 -7.25 -7.80 -5.94
CA THR A 93 -8.71 -7.91 -6.10
C THR A 93 -9.36 -8.71 -4.98
N ALA A 94 -10.68 -8.63 -4.85
CA ALA A 94 -11.47 -9.47 -3.94
C ALA A 94 -11.24 -10.99 -4.13
N GLU A 95 -10.74 -11.44 -5.27
CA GLU A 95 -10.38 -12.86 -5.48
C GLU A 95 -9.18 -13.33 -4.63
N GLY A 96 -8.29 -12.40 -4.26
CA GLY A 96 -7.07 -12.70 -3.50
C GLY A 96 -7.24 -12.51 -1.99
N THR A 97 -8.38 -12.02 -1.52
CA THR A 97 -8.60 -11.75 -0.09
C THR A 97 -8.55 -13.04 0.70
N VAL A 98 -7.70 -13.09 1.72
CA VAL A 98 -7.60 -14.27 2.58
C VAL A 98 -8.77 -14.22 3.57
N ASP A 99 -9.69 -15.18 3.48
CA ASP A 99 -10.89 -15.21 4.33
C ASP A 99 -10.67 -16.05 5.61
N ALA A 100 -9.73 -17.01 5.56
CA ALA A 100 -9.37 -17.83 6.70
C ALA A 100 -7.94 -18.37 6.60
N LEU A 101 -7.31 -18.55 7.76
CA LEU A 101 -6.02 -19.21 7.95
C LEU A 101 -6.12 -20.20 9.11
N MET A 102 -5.79 -21.45 8.86
CA MET A 102 -5.64 -22.48 9.90
C MET A 102 -4.29 -23.18 9.78
N MET A 103 -3.77 -23.62 10.92
CA MET A 103 -2.48 -24.30 11.00
C MET A 103 -2.66 -25.74 11.49
N ILE A 104 -1.92 -26.65 10.87
CA ILE A 104 -1.85 -28.05 11.28
C ILE A 104 -0.43 -28.58 11.10
N GLY A 105 0.25 -28.83 12.23
CA GLY A 105 1.66 -29.23 12.19
C GLY A 105 2.53 -28.19 11.47
N GLN A 106 3.10 -28.57 10.32
CA GLN A 106 3.95 -27.71 9.49
C GLN A 106 3.25 -27.16 8.25
N ASP A 107 1.94 -27.40 8.09
CA ASP A 107 1.16 -26.94 6.95
C ASP A 107 0.22 -25.80 7.37
N ALA A 108 0.14 -24.78 6.51
CA ALA A 108 -0.84 -23.70 6.62
C ALA A 108 -1.93 -23.90 5.59
N ILE A 109 -3.19 -23.94 6.00
CA ILE A 109 -4.34 -24.02 5.10
C ILE A 109 -5.00 -22.65 5.03
N THR A 110 -5.22 -22.15 3.81
CA THR A 110 -5.85 -20.85 3.57
C THR A 110 -7.01 -20.97 2.60
N VAL A 111 -8.04 -20.16 2.83
CA VAL A 111 -9.10 -19.91 1.85
C VAL A 111 -8.98 -18.48 1.35
N SER A 112 -8.94 -18.30 0.03
CA SER A 112 -8.85 -16.98 -0.63
C SER A 112 -10.04 -16.73 -1.55
N GLY A 113 -10.65 -15.55 -1.45
CA GLY A 113 -11.77 -15.07 -2.26
C GLY A 113 -12.98 -15.99 -2.25
N GLY A 114 -13.15 -16.77 -1.18
CA GLY A 114 -14.11 -17.83 -1.00
C GLY A 114 -14.00 -18.98 -2.02
N ARG A 115 -12.97 -18.99 -2.88
CA ARG A 115 -12.92 -19.86 -4.06
C ARG A 115 -11.67 -20.73 -4.12
N LEU A 116 -10.57 -20.31 -3.54
CA LEU A 116 -9.30 -21.05 -3.62
C LEU A 116 -8.95 -21.59 -2.24
N LEU A 117 -8.87 -22.91 -2.12
CA LEU A 117 -8.37 -23.60 -0.93
C LEU A 117 -6.94 -24.04 -1.20
N ARG A 118 -5.99 -23.58 -0.39
CA ARG A 118 -4.56 -23.84 -0.58
C ARG A 118 -3.93 -24.41 0.68
N SER A 119 -2.96 -25.29 0.49
CA SER A 119 -2.06 -25.76 1.53
C SER A 119 -0.64 -25.31 1.24
N TRP A 120 0.00 -24.72 2.23
CA TRP A 120 1.36 -24.20 2.15
C TRP A 120 2.27 -24.95 3.11
N GLU A 121 3.44 -25.36 2.61
CA GLU A 121 4.52 -25.83 3.47
C GLU A 121 5.18 -24.63 4.15
N THR A 122 5.06 -24.54 5.47
CA THR A 122 5.55 -23.36 6.22
C THR A 122 7.07 -23.23 6.26
N ASN A 123 7.80 -24.32 5.95
CA ASN A 123 9.26 -24.31 6.01
C ASN A 123 9.89 -23.51 4.89
N ILE A 124 9.46 -23.80 3.67
CA ILE A 124 10.01 -23.25 2.43
C ILE A 124 9.09 -22.13 1.90
N GLY A 125 7.82 -22.15 2.28
CA GLY A 125 6.77 -21.38 1.62
C GLY A 125 6.36 -22.02 0.30
N GLY A 126 6.53 -23.33 0.13
CA GLY A 126 6.05 -24.05 -1.05
C GLY A 126 4.53 -24.21 -1.00
N LEU A 127 3.89 -24.26 -2.17
CA LEU A 127 2.49 -24.68 -2.27
C LEU A 127 2.47 -26.21 -2.36
N ASN A 128 1.81 -26.88 -1.40
CA ASN A 128 1.63 -28.33 -1.42
C ASN A 128 0.59 -28.72 -2.47
N TRP A 129 -0.57 -28.05 -2.42
CA TRP A 129 -1.68 -28.25 -3.34
C TRP A 129 -2.62 -27.04 -3.33
N GLU A 130 -3.39 -26.90 -4.40
CA GLU A 130 -4.45 -25.91 -4.56
C GLU A 130 -5.70 -26.60 -5.10
N ALA A 131 -6.85 -26.28 -4.52
CA ALA A 131 -8.16 -26.78 -4.92
C ALA A 131 -9.14 -25.62 -5.12
N THR A 132 -9.95 -25.72 -6.16
CA THR A 132 -11.01 -24.75 -6.44
C THR A 132 -12.31 -25.19 -5.78
N LEU A 133 -12.86 -24.32 -4.94
CA LEU A 133 -14.17 -24.47 -4.33
C LEU A 133 -15.27 -24.01 -5.30
N GLU A 134 -16.48 -24.54 -5.12
CA GLU A 134 -17.67 -24.12 -5.86
C GLU A 134 -18.00 -22.65 -5.65
N SER A 135 -18.85 -22.05 -6.48
CA SER A 135 -19.27 -20.66 -6.29
C SER A 135 -20.16 -20.53 -5.03
N GLY A 136 -19.98 -19.43 -4.28
CA GLY A 136 -20.78 -19.14 -3.09
C GLY A 136 -19.99 -18.41 -2.02
N SER A 137 -20.68 -17.65 -1.18
CA SER A 137 -20.06 -16.91 -0.06
C SER A 137 -19.49 -17.89 0.95
N PHE A 138 -18.21 -17.69 1.29
CA PHE A 138 -17.54 -18.40 2.38
C PHE A 138 -18.07 -17.91 3.73
N GLN A 139 -18.21 -18.82 4.69
CA GLN A 139 -18.64 -18.50 6.05
C GLN A 139 -17.55 -18.86 7.06
N THR A 140 -17.12 -20.12 7.07
CA THR A 140 -16.06 -20.58 7.96
C THR A 140 -15.47 -21.91 7.49
N MET A 141 -14.34 -22.30 8.08
CA MET A 141 -13.72 -23.59 7.86
C MET A 141 -13.28 -24.21 9.18
N SER A 142 -13.22 -25.54 9.22
CA SER A 142 -12.76 -26.28 10.38
C SER A 142 -12.11 -27.58 9.94
N PHE A 143 -11.16 -28.08 10.73
CA PHE A 143 -10.63 -29.42 10.49
C PHE A 143 -11.66 -30.48 10.91
N ALA A 144 -11.70 -31.58 10.18
CA ALA A 144 -12.57 -32.71 10.47
C ALA A 144 -11.79 -34.04 10.42
N GLY A 145 -12.27 -35.03 11.15
CA GLY A 145 -11.51 -36.26 11.40
C GLY A 145 -12.34 -37.40 11.97
N SER A 146 -11.83 -38.60 11.78
CA SER A 146 -12.30 -39.85 12.37
C SER A 146 -11.14 -40.38 13.21
N GLN A 147 -11.38 -40.69 14.50
CA GLN A 147 -10.35 -41.14 15.47
C GLN A 147 -9.40 -40.05 16.00
N GLU A 148 -9.93 -38.90 16.43
CA GLU A 148 -9.16 -37.83 17.13
C GLU A 148 -8.00 -37.20 16.34
N THR A 149 -7.86 -37.57 15.06
CA THR A 149 -6.87 -37.00 14.15
C THR A 149 -7.56 -36.26 13.00
N PRO A 150 -7.20 -35.00 12.73
CA PRO A 150 -7.71 -34.27 11.57
C PRO A 150 -7.16 -34.88 10.28
N ARG A 151 -8.06 -35.30 9.38
CA ARG A 151 -7.73 -35.83 8.04
C ARG A 151 -8.35 -35.03 6.90
N TYR A 152 -9.35 -34.22 7.22
CA TYR A 152 -10.17 -33.49 6.28
C TYR A 152 -10.28 -32.03 6.67
N VAL A 153 -10.62 -31.20 5.70
CA VAL A 153 -10.98 -29.79 5.88
C VAL A 153 -12.43 -29.64 5.47
N ALA A 154 -13.28 -29.27 6.44
CA ALA A 154 -14.67 -28.94 6.21
C ALA A 154 -14.77 -27.43 5.90
N VAL A 155 -15.41 -27.09 4.79
CA VAL A 155 -15.61 -25.71 4.33
C VAL A 155 -17.10 -25.44 4.24
N LEU A 156 -17.56 -24.48 5.03
CA LEU A 156 -18.96 -24.04 5.07
C LEU A 156 -19.15 -22.82 4.16
N LYS A 157 -20.13 -22.94 3.27
CA LYS A 157 -20.67 -21.83 2.47
C LYS A 157 -22.14 -21.64 2.79
N ASN A 158 -22.75 -20.57 2.31
CA ASN A 158 -24.16 -20.27 2.57
C ASN A 158 -25.12 -21.40 2.13
N SER A 159 -24.80 -22.07 1.02
CA SER A 159 -25.70 -23.05 0.40
C SER A 159 -25.26 -24.51 0.57
N ALA A 160 -24.00 -24.76 0.91
CA ALA A 160 -23.45 -26.12 0.93
C ALA A 160 -22.31 -26.25 1.93
N LEU A 161 -22.17 -27.47 2.47
CA LEU A 161 -21.01 -27.92 3.22
C LEU A 161 -20.18 -28.83 2.30
N SER A 162 -18.87 -28.56 2.20
CA SER A 162 -17.95 -29.40 1.44
C SER A 162 -16.83 -29.93 2.32
N LEU A 163 -16.41 -31.17 2.07
CA LEU A 163 -15.34 -31.84 2.81
C LEU A 163 -14.21 -32.23 1.87
N HIS A 164 -13.00 -31.76 2.16
CA HIS A 164 -11.81 -31.95 1.32
C HIS A 164 -10.73 -32.74 2.06
N PHE A 165 -9.95 -33.55 1.36
CA PHE A 165 -8.81 -34.25 1.94
C PHE A 165 -7.67 -33.28 2.26
N LEU A 166 -7.11 -33.37 3.46
CA LEU A 166 -6.00 -32.48 3.88
C LEU A 166 -4.70 -32.75 3.11
N SER A 167 -4.48 -33.98 2.63
CA SER A 167 -3.22 -34.38 1.97
C SER A 167 -3.07 -33.89 0.54
N ASN A 168 -4.17 -33.76 -0.21
CA ASN A 168 -4.14 -33.41 -1.64
C ASN A 168 -5.18 -32.37 -2.06
N GLY A 169 -6.07 -31.94 -1.15
CA GLY A 169 -7.13 -30.98 -1.45
C GLY A 169 -8.28 -31.51 -2.29
N HIS A 170 -8.32 -32.81 -2.59
CA HIS A 170 -9.41 -33.37 -3.39
C HIS A 170 -10.73 -33.34 -2.60
N LEU A 171 -11.83 -33.10 -3.31
CA LEU A 171 -13.17 -33.16 -2.75
C LEU A 171 -13.53 -34.61 -2.38
N LYS A 172 -13.97 -34.84 -1.14
CA LYS A 172 -14.56 -36.12 -0.71
C LYS A 172 -16.06 -36.15 -1.03
N TRP A 173 -16.79 -35.14 -0.54
CA TRP A 173 -18.21 -34.95 -0.80
C TRP A 173 -18.61 -33.49 -0.57
N THR A 174 -19.71 -33.07 -1.20
CA THR A 174 -20.38 -31.78 -1.00
C THR A 174 -21.85 -32.06 -0.81
N GLU A 175 -22.45 -31.48 0.23
CA GLU A 175 -23.86 -31.65 0.55
C GLU A 175 -24.56 -30.29 0.67
N PRO A 176 -25.75 -30.13 0.07
CA PRO A 176 -26.51 -28.89 0.16
C PRO A 176 -27.11 -28.71 1.56
N LEU A 177 -27.21 -27.45 1.99
CA LEU A 177 -27.79 -27.11 3.29
C LEU A 177 -29.32 -26.95 3.17
N PRO A 178 -30.12 -27.62 4.02
CA PRO A 178 -31.57 -27.42 4.09
C PRO A 178 -31.94 -25.95 4.33
N GLU A 179 -32.99 -25.46 3.65
CA GLU A 179 -33.52 -24.10 3.88
C GLU A 179 -32.46 -22.98 3.77
N SER A 180 -31.45 -23.13 2.89
CA SER A 180 -30.34 -22.16 2.75
C SER A 180 -30.76 -20.73 2.39
N ASP A 181 -31.97 -20.54 1.87
CA ASP A 181 -32.50 -19.22 1.51
C ASP A 181 -32.98 -18.43 2.74
N THR A 182 -33.38 -19.11 3.81
CA THR A 182 -33.92 -18.51 5.04
C THR A 182 -32.94 -18.62 6.20
N VAL A 183 -32.22 -19.74 6.31
CA VAL A 183 -31.29 -20.03 7.40
C VAL A 183 -29.89 -19.56 7.04
N GLN A 184 -29.32 -18.68 7.88
CA GLN A 184 -27.94 -18.22 7.74
C GLN A 184 -27.00 -19.15 8.51
N TYR A 185 -26.33 -20.05 7.80
CA TYR A 185 -25.32 -20.95 8.37
C TYR A 185 -24.01 -20.22 8.62
N GLN A 186 -23.61 -20.10 9.89
CA GLN A 186 -22.49 -19.23 10.32
C GLN A 186 -21.38 -19.98 11.05
N MET A 187 -21.70 -21.09 11.73
CA MET A 187 -20.75 -21.79 12.59
C MET A 187 -20.55 -23.25 12.18
N LEU A 188 -19.30 -23.69 12.26
CA LEU A 188 -18.86 -25.04 11.93
C LEU A 188 -17.99 -25.57 13.07
N HIS A 189 -18.34 -26.73 13.61
CA HIS A 189 -17.58 -27.37 14.68
C HIS A 189 -17.47 -28.87 14.44
N SER A 190 -16.29 -29.43 14.63
CA SER A 190 -16.04 -30.87 14.47
C SER A 190 -15.36 -31.41 15.73
N PRO A 191 -15.94 -32.42 16.40
CA PRO A 191 -15.31 -33.04 17.55
C PRO A 191 -14.17 -34.02 17.24
N TYR A 192 -13.84 -34.24 15.95
CA TYR A 192 -12.95 -35.32 15.46
C TYR A 192 -13.42 -36.74 15.81
N LYS A 193 -14.70 -36.88 16.13
CA LYS A 193 -15.38 -38.14 16.47
C LYS A 193 -16.28 -38.62 15.32
N GLY A 194 -15.89 -38.34 14.07
CA GLY A 194 -16.61 -38.80 12.88
C GLY A 194 -17.86 -37.99 12.51
N SER A 195 -18.15 -36.89 13.22
CA SER A 195 -19.26 -35.98 12.92
C SER A 195 -18.77 -34.54 12.72
N VAL A 196 -19.53 -33.77 11.94
CA VAL A 196 -19.37 -32.32 11.76
C VAL A 196 -20.69 -31.65 12.07
N HIS A 197 -20.69 -30.69 12.99
CA HIS A 197 -21.86 -29.92 13.37
C HIS A 197 -21.85 -28.56 12.67
N VAL A 198 -22.96 -28.23 12.03
CA VAL A 198 -23.22 -26.95 11.38
C VAL A 198 -24.36 -26.27 12.12
N VAL A 199 -24.17 -25.02 12.49
CA VAL A 199 -25.20 -24.23 13.18
C VAL A 199 -25.56 -23.03 12.31
N GLY A 200 -26.84 -22.91 12.00
CA GLY A 200 -27.41 -21.78 11.27
C GLY A 200 -28.51 -21.10 12.06
N ILE A 201 -28.73 -19.82 11.78
CA ILE A 201 -29.67 -18.97 12.48
C ILE A 201 -30.65 -18.33 11.51
N VAL A 202 -31.92 -18.29 11.91
CA VAL A 202 -32.90 -17.34 11.39
C VAL A 202 -33.02 -16.23 12.43
N PRO A 203 -32.54 -15.01 12.13
CA PRO A 203 -32.49 -13.92 13.11
C PRO A 203 -33.83 -13.73 13.82
N GLN A 204 -33.79 -13.64 15.14
CA GLN A 204 -34.96 -13.43 16.01
C GLN A 204 -36.06 -14.50 15.89
N SER A 205 -35.73 -15.70 15.44
CA SER A 205 -36.68 -16.81 15.32
C SER A 205 -36.14 -18.08 15.98
N HIS A 206 -35.19 -18.74 15.33
CA HIS A 206 -34.69 -20.05 15.76
C HIS A 206 -33.31 -20.34 15.19
N ILE A 207 -32.61 -21.27 15.82
CA ILE A 207 -31.39 -21.89 15.34
C ILE A 207 -31.71 -23.25 14.75
N ASN A 208 -31.04 -23.61 13.66
CA ASN A 208 -31.05 -24.94 13.05
C ASN A 208 -29.67 -25.59 13.23
N ILE A 209 -29.62 -26.74 13.88
CA ILE A 209 -28.41 -27.53 14.11
C ILE A 209 -28.46 -28.74 13.19
N LEU A 210 -27.43 -28.90 12.38
CA LEU A 210 -27.25 -30.05 11.50
C LEU A 210 -25.99 -30.80 11.90
N THR A 211 -26.07 -32.12 11.90
CA THR A 211 -24.91 -32.99 12.13
C THR A 211 -24.71 -33.87 10.91
N PHE A 212 -23.55 -33.74 10.29
CA PHE A 212 -23.13 -34.49 9.11
C PHE A 212 -22.15 -35.59 9.52
N SER A 213 -22.30 -36.78 8.93
CA SER A 213 -21.32 -37.84 9.05
C SER A 213 -20.09 -37.55 8.18
N VAL A 214 -18.89 -37.69 8.74
CA VAL A 214 -17.63 -37.45 8.02
C VAL A 214 -17.40 -38.49 6.90
N GLU A 215 -17.98 -39.67 7.01
CA GLU A 215 -17.72 -40.76 6.07
C GLU A 215 -18.47 -40.65 4.75
N ASP A 216 -19.77 -40.38 4.82
CA ASP A 216 -20.72 -40.41 3.71
C ASP A 216 -21.43 -39.08 3.46
N GLY A 217 -21.27 -38.08 4.34
CA GLY A 217 -21.92 -36.78 4.22
C GLY A 217 -23.40 -36.78 4.59
N SER A 218 -23.97 -37.91 5.03
CA SER A 218 -25.39 -37.96 5.40
C SER A 218 -25.67 -37.12 6.66
N ILE A 219 -26.85 -36.48 6.68
CA ILE A 219 -27.33 -35.75 7.86
C ILE A 219 -27.81 -36.79 8.87
N SER A 220 -27.05 -36.98 9.94
CA SER A 220 -27.37 -37.93 11.00
C SER A 220 -28.37 -37.37 12.01
N HIS A 221 -28.35 -36.06 12.24
CA HIS A 221 -29.21 -35.38 13.21
C HIS A 221 -29.52 -33.95 12.76
N GLN A 222 -30.78 -33.55 12.92
CA GLN A 222 -31.26 -32.19 12.68
C GLN A 222 -32.16 -31.77 13.83
N ALA A 223 -31.87 -30.61 14.43
CA ALA A 223 -32.65 -30.03 15.51
C ALA A 223 -32.93 -28.56 15.27
N ARG A 224 -34.15 -28.12 15.62
CA ARG A 224 -34.58 -26.72 15.55
C ARG A 224 -34.88 -26.23 16.97
N VAL A 225 -34.21 -25.16 17.39
CA VAL A 225 -34.31 -24.60 18.74
C VAL A 225 -34.75 -23.15 18.66
N LEU A 226 -35.82 -22.79 19.36
CA LEU A 226 -36.37 -21.43 19.35
C LEU A 226 -35.45 -20.47 20.11
N THR A 227 -35.06 -19.37 19.44
CA THR A 227 -34.14 -18.35 19.98
C THR A 227 -34.56 -16.96 19.49
N PRO A 228 -35.69 -16.42 19.99
CA PRO A 228 -36.23 -15.14 19.52
C PRO A 228 -35.35 -13.94 19.89
N TRP A 229 -34.45 -14.10 20.85
CA TRP A 229 -33.55 -13.07 21.37
C TRP A 229 -32.25 -12.94 20.57
N LEU A 230 -31.87 -13.96 19.78
CA LEU A 230 -30.57 -14.00 19.10
C LEU A 230 -30.64 -13.41 17.69
N ARG A 231 -29.70 -12.53 17.34
CA ARG A 231 -29.60 -11.89 16.01
C ARG A 231 -28.54 -12.51 15.11
N SER A 232 -27.36 -12.80 15.66
CA SER A 232 -26.19 -13.35 14.98
C SER A 232 -25.56 -14.42 15.87
N LEU A 233 -24.85 -15.39 15.28
CA LEU A 233 -24.01 -16.35 16.02
C LEU A 233 -22.56 -15.86 16.16
N HIS A 234 -22.08 -15.01 15.23
CA HIS A 234 -20.72 -14.47 15.28
C HIS A 234 -20.56 -13.50 16.46
N GLY A 235 -19.57 -13.74 17.30
CA GLY A 235 -19.21 -12.88 18.44
C GLY A 235 -20.08 -13.07 19.70
N THR A 236 -21.33 -13.49 19.54
CA THR A 236 -22.31 -13.71 20.62
C THR A 236 -22.31 -15.14 21.16
N CYS A 237 -21.94 -16.12 20.31
CA CYS A 237 -21.97 -17.53 20.62
C CYS A 237 -20.60 -18.17 20.42
N GLY A 238 -20.28 -19.16 21.25
CA GLY A 238 -19.07 -19.97 21.15
C GLY A 238 -19.34 -21.42 21.52
N VAL A 239 -18.59 -22.35 20.91
CA VAL A 239 -18.66 -23.77 21.28
C VAL A 239 -17.66 -24.04 22.39
N VAL A 240 -18.14 -24.67 23.45
CA VAL A 240 -17.42 -25.00 24.68
C VAL A 240 -17.50 -26.51 24.89
N GLY A 241 -16.41 -27.10 25.33
CA GLY A 241 -16.28 -28.55 25.44
C GLY A 241 -16.51 -29.25 24.09
N ASP A 242 -16.86 -30.53 24.13
CA ASP A 242 -16.93 -31.33 22.91
C ASP A 242 -18.08 -30.93 21.98
N SER A 243 -19.19 -30.43 22.53
CA SER A 243 -20.43 -30.22 21.75
C SER A 243 -21.45 -29.29 22.41
N PHE A 244 -21.05 -28.33 23.26
CA PHE A 244 -21.99 -27.38 23.87
C PHE A 244 -21.86 -26.00 23.24
N LEU A 245 -22.95 -25.46 22.73
CA LEU A 245 -23.04 -24.08 22.26
C LEU A 245 -23.46 -23.19 23.43
N VAL A 246 -22.67 -22.15 23.68
CA VAL A 246 -22.91 -21.15 24.73
C VAL A 246 -23.14 -19.81 24.06
N CYS A 247 -24.27 -19.16 24.35
CA CYS A 247 -24.67 -17.90 23.74
C CYS A 247 -25.11 -16.88 24.81
N GLY A 248 -24.68 -15.63 24.66
CA GLY A 248 -25.06 -14.54 25.57
C GLY A 248 -26.35 -13.83 25.15
N ASP A 249 -27.27 -13.64 26.10
CA ASP A 249 -28.54 -12.89 25.94
C ASP A 249 -28.48 -11.61 26.77
N ALA A 250 -28.18 -10.48 26.10
CA ALA A 250 -28.02 -9.17 26.73
C ALA A 250 -29.33 -8.63 27.34
N PRO A 251 -30.48 -8.57 26.61
CA PRO A 251 -31.76 -8.10 27.16
C PRO A 251 -32.17 -8.77 28.47
N MET A 252 -31.90 -10.07 28.59
CA MET A 252 -32.28 -10.86 29.75
C MET A 252 -31.15 -11.09 30.76
N SER A 253 -29.96 -10.54 30.49
CA SER A 253 -28.74 -10.72 31.29
C SER A 253 -28.52 -12.19 31.68
N SER A 254 -28.62 -13.09 30.69
CA SER A 254 -28.46 -14.53 30.88
C SER A 254 -27.59 -15.18 29.82
N VAL A 255 -27.08 -16.36 30.12
CA VAL A 255 -26.34 -17.20 29.17
C VAL A 255 -27.18 -18.44 28.91
N HIS A 256 -27.36 -18.76 27.62
CA HIS A 256 -28.06 -19.95 27.16
C HIS A 256 -27.05 -21.00 26.74
N ILE A 257 -27.29 -22.25 27.18
CA ILE A 257 -26.44 -23.39 26.84
C ILE A 257 -27.27 -24.44 26.11
N LEU A 258 -26.72 -24.94 25.02
CA LEU A 258 -27.38 -25.88 24.13
C LEU A 258 -26.42 -27.03 23.77
N SER A 259 -26.88 -28.26 23.91
CA SER A 259 -26.15 -29.43 23.44
C SER A 259 -26.34 -29.60 21.93
N LEU A 260 -25.25 -29.58 21.17
CA LEU A 260 -25.25 -29.82 19.71
C LEU A 260 -25.55 -31.27 19.35
N LEU A 261 -25.38 -32.21 20.30
CA LEU A 261 -25.64 -33.64 20.10
C LEU A 261 -27.12 -33.98 20.29
N SER A 262 -27.74 -33.50 21.38
CA SER A 262 -29.14 -33.84 21.71
C SER A 262 -30.13 -32.87 21.09
N GLY A 263 -29.74 -31.62 20.83
CA GLY A 263 -30.65 -30.59 20.29
C GLY A 263 -31.82 -30.25 21.20
N GLU A 264 -31.72 -30.56 22.51
CA GLU A 264 -32.74 -30.26 23.52
C GLU A 264 -32.88 -28.75 23.78
N GLU A 265 -33.94 -28.33 24.48
CA GLU A 265 -34.17 -26.90 24.77
C GLU A 265 -32.98 -26.22 25.47
N THR A 266 -32.75 -24.94 25.18
CA THR A 266 -31.65 -24.19 25.78
C THR A 266 -31.83 -24.08 27.30
N VAL A 267 -30.83 -24.48 28.08
CA VAL A 267 -30.81 -24.24 29.52
C VAL A 267 -30.37 -22.81 29.77
N ARG A 268 -31.23 -22.03 30.44
CA ARG A 268 -30.97 -20.63 30.77
C ARG A 268 -30.28 -20.51 32.13
N HIS A 269 -29.15 -19.84 32.17
CA HIS A 269 -28.44 -19.47 33.40
C HIS A 269 -28.46 -17.95 33.58
N SER A 270 -29.08 -17.46 34.68
CA SER A 270 -29.13 -16.03 34.98
C SER A 270 -27.80 -15.52 35.53
N LEU A 271 -27.23 -14.45 34.96
CA LEU A 271 -25.97 -13.86 35.43
C LEU A 271 -26.12 -13.17 36.79
N GLN A 272 -27.32 -12.68 37.11
CA GLN A 272 -27.62 -12.08 38.42
C GLN A 272 -27.46 -13.09 39.56
N SER A 273 -27.81 -14.36 39.31
CA SER A 273 -27.63 -15.44 40.29
C SER A 273 -26.15 -15.75 40.58
N ALA A 274 -25.26 -15.39 39.65
CA ALA A 274 -23.82 -15.49 39.79
C ALA A 274 -23.17 -14.20 40.35
N GLY A 275 -23.97 -13.18 40.71
CA GLY A 275 -23.49 -11.90 41.22
C GLY A 275 -22.87 -10.98 40.14
N ILE A 276 -23.24 -11.17 38.87
CA ILE A 276 -22.70 -10.43 37.74
C ILE A 276 -23.73 -9.41 37.26
N GLU A 277 -23.35 -8.13 37.30
CA GLU A 277 -24.14 -7.01 36.76
C GLU A 277 -23.66 -6.66 35.35
N VAL A 278 -24.60 -6.67 34.39
CA VAL A 278 -24.37 -6.30 32.98
C VAL A 278 -24.62 -4.80 32.82
N SER A 279 -23.76 -4.11 32.06
CA SER A 279 -23.91 -2.68 31.79
C SER A 279 -25.09 -2.44 30.84
N GLU A 280 -25.86 -1.38 31.09
CA GLU A 280 -27.05 -1.01 30.29
C GLU A 280 -26.70 -0.63 28.83
N ASP A 281 -25.44 -0.29 28.56
CA ASP A 281 -24.97 0.19 27.25
C ASP A 281 -24.55 -0.93 26.28
N LEU A 282 -24.71 -2.22 26.63
CA LEU A 282 -24.38 -3.32 25.71
C LEU A 282 -25.59 -3.80 24.91
N ASP A 283 -25.45 -3.71 23.60
CA ASP A 283 -26.37 -4.34 22.66
C ASP A 283 -26.24 -5.87 22.64
N GLU A 284 -25.03 -6.41 22.88
CA GLU A 284 -24.72 -7.86 22.78
C GLU A 284 -23.73 -8.33 23.86
N LEU A 285 -23.94 -9.55 24.37
CA LEU A 285 -23.03 -10.24 25.30
C LEU A 285 -22.07 -11.13 24.50
N GLY A 286 -20.81 -10.73 24.41
CA GLY A 286 -19.79 -11.46 23.65
C GLY A 286 -19.30 -12.73 24.35
N VAL A 287 -19.21 -13.84 23.61
CA VAL A 287 -18.66 -15.12 24.10
C VAL A 287 -17.42 -15.47 23.30
N ILE A 288 -16.27 -15.55 23.98
CA ILE A 288 -14.99 -15.93 23.37
C ILE A 288 -14.60 -17.31 23.90
N SER A 289 -14.63 -18.30 23.02
CA SER A 289 -14.18 -19.67 23.31
C SER A 289 -12.72 -19.85 22.89
N GLY A 290 -11.99 -20.71 23.61
CA GLY A 290 -10.61 -21.04 23.27
C GLY A 290 -10.51 -22.16 22.22
N ALA A 291 -9.45 -22.15 21.43
CA ALA A 291 -9.12 -23.25 20.53
C ALA A 291 -8.85 -24.55 21.32
N ARG A 292 -9.05 -25.71 20.68
CA ARG A 292 -8.78 -27.03 21.26
C ARG A 292 -7.33 -27.13 21.75
N ASN A 293 -7.13 -27.88 22.84
CA ASN A 293 -5.81 -28.17 23.38
C ASN A 293 -4.95 -28.97 22.39
N GLY A 294 -3.63 -29.00 22.59
CA GLY A 294 -2.70 -29.75 21.74
C GLY A 294 -3.01 -31.26 21.62
N ASN A 295 -3.79 -31.82 22.55
CA ASN A 295 -4.26 -33.22 22.56
C ASN A 295 -5.66 -33.39 21.96
N GLY A 296 -6.25 -32.36 21.36
CA GLY A 296 -7.60 -32.42 20.77
C GLY A 296 -8.76 -32.26 21.75
N ALA A 297 -8.52 -32.20 23.07
CA ALA A 297 -9.56 -31.96 24.08
C ALA A 297 -10.10 -30.53 24.00
N ALA A 298 -11.42 -30.41 24.01
CA ALA A 298 -12.09 -29.11 23.95
C ALA A 298 -12.17 -28.43 25.34
N LEU A 299 -12.09 -27.11 25.33
CA LEU A 299 -12.05 -26.32 26.56
C LEU A 299 -13.44 -26.12 27.13
N SER A 300 -13.61 -26.44 28.40
CA SER A 300 -14.83 -26.16 29.18
C SER A 300 -14.96 -24.69 29.61
N GLN A 301 -13.94 -23.87 29.32
CA GLN A 301 -13.82 -22.49 29.77
C GLN A 301 -13.93 -21.52 28.61
N PHE A 302 -14.50 -20.36 28.89
CA PHE A 302 -14.75 -19.30 27.93
C PHE A 302 -14.70 -17.94 28.62
N PHE A 303 -14.42 -16.88 27.84
CA PHE A 303 -14.58 -15.52 28.32
C PHE A 303 -15.98 -15.01 27.98
N LEU A 304 -16.60 -14.34 28.94
CA LEU A 304 -17.84 -13.61 28.77
C LEU A 304 -17.54 -12.11 28.86
N GLN A 305 -17.84 -11.37 27.79
CA GLN A 305 -17.68 -9.92 27.73
C GLN A 305 -18.96 -9.25 28.23
N ILE A 306 -18.85 -8.58 29.39
CA ILE A 306 -19.99 -7.96 30.09
C ILE A 306 -19.94 -6.43 30.01
N SER A 307 -18.85 -5.90 29.46
CA SER A 307 -18.63 -4.50 29.10
C SER A 307 -17.49 -4.46 28.10
N PRO A 308 -17.36 -3.43 27.25
CA PRO A 308 -16.20 -3.27 26.36
C PRO A 308 -14.84 -3.47 27.05
N ARG A 309 -14.74 -3.25 28.36
CA ARG A 309 -13.50 -3.43 29.15
C ARG A 309 -13.60 -4.34 30.38
N ARG A 310 -14.68 -5.10 30.51
CA ARG A 310 -14.85 -6.04 31.63
C ARG A 310 -15.17 -7.43 31.08
N PHE A 311 -14.31 -8.38 31.43
CA PHE A 311 -14.41 -9.76 30.98
C PHE A 311 -14.45 -10.69 32.19
N PHE A 312 -15.25 -11.73 32.12
CA PHE A 312 -15.24 -12.81 33.10
C PHE A 312 -14.72 -14.08 32.47
N LEU A 313 -13.81 -14.77 33.14
CA LEU A 313 -13.48 -16.15 32.80
C LEU A 313 -14.51 -17.05 33.47
N MET A 314 -15.26 -17.77 32.66
CA MET A 314 -16.34 -18.67 33.05
C MET A 314 -15.95 -20.12 32.79
N GLN A 315 -16.56 -21.04 33.52
CA GLN A 315 -16.43 -22.48 33.30
C GLN A 315 -17.81 -23.14 33.22
N TYR A 316 -17.96 -24.03 32.26
CA TYR A 316 -19.12 -24.92 32.15
C TYR A 316 -18.72 -26.35 32.48
N ARG A 317 -19.26 -26.91 33.57
CA ARG A 317 -19.01 -28.29 33.98
C ARG A 317 -20.26 -28.87 34.64
N ASP A 318 -20.60 -30.11 34.29
CA ASP A 318 -21.72 -30.86 34.87
C ASP A 318 -23.06 -30.10 34.87
N GLY A 319 -23.35 -29.36 33.80
CA GLY A 319 -24.59 -28.60 33.66
C GLY A 319 -24.66 -27.28 34.42
N ALA A 320 -23.58 -26.88 35.12
CA ALA A 320 -23.50 -25.61 35.84
C ALA A 320 -22.48 -24.66 35.21
N VAL A 321 -22.83 -23.37 35.19
CA VAL A 321 -21.93 -22.27 34.79
C VAL A 321 -21.40 -21.59 36.04
N SER A 322 -20.08 -21.56 36.22
CA SER A 322 -19.43 -20.92 37.36
C SER A 322 -18.45 -19.81 36.91
N PRO A 323 -18.44 -18.65 37.59
CA PRO A 323 -17.43 -17.63 37.37
C PRO A 323 -16.12 -18.03 38.06
N LEU A 324 -15.01 -18.04 37.31
CA LEU A 324 -13.67 -18.31 37.84
C LEU A 324 -12.94 -17.02 38.21
N ARG A 325 -13.06 -15.97 37.39
CA ARG A 325 -12.33 -14.70 37.59
C ARG A 325 -13.01 -13.52 36.89
N ASP A 326 -13.05 -12.38 37.57
CA ASP A 326 -13.44 -11.08 37.01
C ASP A 326 -12.20 -10.26 36.63
N PHE A 327 -12.22 -9.65 35.44
CA PHE A 327 -11.19 -8.76 34.95
C PHE A 327 -11.80 -7.42 34.55
N SER A 328 -11.32 -6.35 35.19
CA SER A 328 -11.67 -4.96 34.85
C SER A 328 -10.51 -4.26 34.12
N GLN A 329 -10.83 -3.16 33.42
CA GLN A 329 -9.87 -2.35 32.64
C GLN A 329 -9.07 -3.17 31.60
N VAL A 330 -9.72 -4.18 31.04
CA VAL A 330 -9.13 -5.06 30.04
C VAL A 330 -9.19 -4.40 28.68
N SER A 331 -8.10 -4.53 27.92
CA SER A 331 -8.05 -4.15 26.51
C SER A 331 -8.32 -5.35 25.61
N LEU A 332 -7.59 -6.46 25.81
CA LEU A 332 -7.65 -7.65 24.97
C LEU A 332 -7.50 -8.93 25.81
N VAL A 333 -8.13 -10.01 25.35
CA VAL A 333 -8.02 -11.36 25.94
C VAL A 333 -7.70 -12.39 24.85
N ASN A 334 -6.96 -13.44 25.18
CA ASN A 334 -6.73 -14.55 24.26
C ASN A 334 -6.46 -15.86 25.03
N PHE A 335 -6.86 -17.01 24.47
CA PHE A 335 -6.51 -18.33 24.97
C PHE A 335 -5.28 -18.88 24.24
N ALA A 336 -4.45 -19.63 24.95
CA ALA A 336 -3.36 -20.37 24.35
C ALA A 336 -3.13 -21.69 25.09
N SER A 337 -2.75 -22.73 24.35
CA SER A 337 -2.48 -24.06 24.89
C SER A 337 -1.05 -24.49 24.60
N THR A 338 -0.35 -25.06 25.58
CA THR A 338 0.97 -25.68 25.43
C THR A 338 0.96 -27.08 26.03
N GLY A 339 0.94 -28.10 25.16
CA GLY A 339 0.70 -29.48 25.59
C GLY A 339 -0.66 -29.60 26.28
N GLU A 340 -0.65 -30.03 27.55
CA GLU A 340 -1.86 -30.18 28.37
C GLU A 340 -2.28 -28.89 29.11
N LYS A 341 -1.37 -27.92 29.26
CA LYS A 341 -1.64 -26.69 30.00
C LYS A 341 -2.32 -25.67 29.11
N THR A 342 -3.48 -25.20 29.55
CA THR A 342 -4.22 -24.11 28.89
C THR A 342 -4.16 -22.86 29.75
N VAL A 343 -3.80 -21.76 29.12
CA VAL A 343 -3.67 -20.46 29.77
C VAL A 343 -4.52 -19.42 29.04
N ALA A 344 -5.01 -18.47 29.81
CA ALA A 344 -5.72 -17.31 29.33
C ALA A 344 -4.84 -16.08 29.57
N ALA A 345 -4.49 -15.34 28.52
CA ALA A 345 -3.78 -14.08 28.66
C ALA A 345 -4.75 -12.90 28.64
N VAL A 346 -4.50 -11.95 29.53
CA VAL A 346 -5.32 -10.75 29.69
C VAL A 346 -4.39 -9.54 29.62
N MET A 347 -4.70 -8.60 28.74
CA MET A 347 -4.02 -7.32 28.61
C MET A 347 -4.80 -6.24 29.35
N GLN A 348 -4.17 -5.56 30.31
CA GLN A 348 -4.78 -4.51 31.12
C GLN A 348 -3.96 -3.22 31.04
N CYS A 349 -4.63 -2.08 31.07
CA CYS A 349 -3.97 -0.80 31.23
C CYS A 349 -3.44 -0.66 32.66
N LYS A 350 -2.20 -0.18 32.81
CA LYS A 350 -1.63 0.08 34.12
C LYS A 350 -2.05 1.48 34.58
N THR A 351 -3.04 1.54 35.46
CA THR A 351 -3.35 2.77 36.20
C THR A 351 -2.43 2.83 37.42
N ASP A 352 -1.31 3.56 37.32
CA ASP A 352 -0.49 3.80 38.52
C ASP A 352 -1.33 4.60 39.52
N GLY A 353 -1.72 3.95 40.62
CA GLY A 353 -2.36 4.57 41.77
C GLY A 353 -1.38 5.47 42.51
N ASN A 354 -1.08 6.64 41.94
CA ASN A 354 -0.48 7.78 42.63
C ASN A 354 -0.56 9.02 41.71
N GLN A 355 -1.63 9.80 41.85
CA GLN A 355 -1.58 11.22 41.51
C GLN A 355 -0.59 11.90 42.48
N LYS A 356 0.70 11.91 42.14
CA LYS A 356 1.63 12.87 42.73
C LYS A 356 1.67 14.08 41.82
N SER A 357 0.99 15.14 42.25
CA SER A 357 1.16 16.50 41.78
C SER A 357 2.63 16.93 41.94
N GLY A 358 3.37 16.91 40.83
CA GLY A 358 4.67 17.57 40.65
C GLY A 358 4.52 18.61 39.53
N PRO A 359 5.32 19.70 39.54
CA PRO A 359 4.95 20.93 38.87
C PRO A 359 4.88 20.77 37.36
N GLU A 360 3.83 21.35 36.81
CA GLU A 360 3.51 21.45 35.39
C GLU A 360 4.75 21.90 34.60
N THR A 361 5.27 21.00 33.77
CA THR A 361 6.00 21.41 32.59
C THR A 361 4.95 21.70 31.52
N GLU A 362 4.42 22.92 31.58
CA GLU A 362 3.71 23.52 30.46
C GLU A 362 4.63 23.49 29.22
N ASN A 363 4.26 22.68 28.23
CA ASN A 363 4.38 22.94 26.79
C ASN A 363 4.26 21.64 26.01
N LEU A 364 3.01 21.22 25.80
CA LEU A 364 2.56 20.55 24.58
C LEU A 364 1.05 20.74 24.60
N THR A 365 0.52 21.45 23.63
CA THR A 365 -0.89 21.36 23.26
C THR A 365 -1.14 19.93 22.81
N VAL A 366 -1.32 19.03 23.79
CA VAL A 366 -1.88 17.71 23.60
C VAL A 366 -3.24 17.97 22.99
N GLN A 367 -3.33 17.78 21.68
CA GLN A 367 -4.58 17.67 20.97
C GLN A 367 -5.42 16.68 21.78
N SER A 368 -6.47 17.18 22.44
CA SER A 368 -7.31 16.34 23.28
C SER A 368 -7.77 15.18 22.39
N CYS A 369 -7.44 13.95 22.78
CA CYS A 369 -7.98 12.77 22.11
C CYS A 369 -9.51 12.92 22.27
N SER A 370 -10.21 13.45 21.26
CA SER A 370 -11.58 13.93 21.41
C SER A 370 -12.53 12.74 21.49
N GLU A 371 -13.43 12.85 22.49
CA GLU A 371 -14.77 12.27 22.58
C GLU A 371 -14.99 10.90 21.91
N GLY A 372 -14.41 9.85 22.51
CA GLY A 372 -14.69 8.47 22.10
C GLY A 372 -13.90 7.43 22.90
N SER A 373 -14.40 7.07 24.09
CA SER A 373 -14.04 5.87 24.89
C SER A 373 -12.61 5.75 25.46
N TRP A 374 -12.26 6.54 26.50
CA TRP A 374 -11.11 6.32 27.43
C TRP A 374 -9.69 6.25 26.86
N TYR A 375 -8.77 6.79 27.64
CA TYR A 375 -7.35 6.89 27.40
C TYR A 375 -6.61 6.10 28.49
N CYS A 376 -5.68 5.24 28.11
CA CYS A 376 -4.81 4.57 29.09
C CYS A 376 -3.73 5.57 29.54
N PRO A 377 -3.72 6.02 30.81
CA PRO A 377 -2.74 6.99 31.29
C PRO A 377 -1.31 6.46 31.09
N GLY A 378 -0.49 7.24 30.37
CA GLY A 378 0.88 6.88 30.03
C GLY A 378 1.04 5.75 29.00
N GLN A 379 -0.06 5.26 28.40
CA GLN A 379 -0.08 4.20 27.38
C GLN A 379 0.74 2.96 27.76
N THR A 380 0.67 2.62 29.04
CA THR A 380 1.39 1.48 29.60
C THR A 380 0.43 0.31 29.77
N PHE A 381 0.75 -0.80 29.11
CA PHE A 381 -0.06 -2.01 29.10
C PHE A 381 0.67 -3.16 29.76
N THR A 382 -0.06 -4.02 30.45
CA THR A 382 0.46 -5.20 31.12
C THR A 382 -0.26 -6.44 30.61
N ILE A 383 0.49 -7.46 30.22
CA ILE A 383 -0.04 -8.76 29.83
C ILE A 383 0.26 -9.75 30.96
N ASN A 384 -0.80 -10.40 31.46
CA ASN A 384 -0.74 -11.40 32.52
C ASN A 384 -1.33 -12.72 32.04
N LEU A 385 -0.73 -13.84 32.45
CA LEU A 385 -1.27 -15.17 32.20
C LEU A 385 -2.03 -15.70 33.42
N TYR A 386 -3.14 -16.36 33.15
CA TYR A 386 -3.98 -17.05 34.12
C TYR A 386 -4.15 -18.50 33.67
N MET A 387 -4.16 -19.43 34.63
CA MET A 387 -4.53 -20.81 34.34
C MET A 387 -6.02 -20.86 33.99
N ALA A 388 -6.36 -21.44 32.83
CA ALA A 388 -7.74 -21.44 32.35
C ALA A 388 -8.66 -22.27 33.25
N ASP A 389 -8.14 -23.35 33.84
CA ASP A 389 -8.90 -24.29 34.68
C ASP A 389 -9.36 -23.72 36.04
N SER A 390 -8.53 -22.86 36.63
CA SER A 390 -8.65 -22.41 38.03
C SER A 390 -8.79 -20.90 38.16
N GLY A 391 -8.55 -20.14 37.08
CA GLY A 391 -8.51 -18.67 37.10
C GLY A 391 -7.35 -18.09 37.91
N ARG A 392 -6.38 -18.92 38.35
CA ARG A 392 -5.24 -18.47 39.14
C ARG A 392 -4.20 -17.79 38.26
N ARG A 393 -3.73 -16.62 38.69
CA ARG A 393 -2.66 -15.89 38.00
C ARG A 393 -1.34 -16.64 38.12
N LEU A 394 -0.63 -16.81 37.01
CA LEU A 394 0.72 -17.36 36.99
C LEU A 394 1.71 -16.28 37.41
N LEU A 395 2.51 -16.56 38.46
CA LEU A 395 3.56 -15.66 38.93
C LEU A 395 4.70 -15.58 37.90
N GLU A 396 5.45 -14.48 37.88
CA GLU A 396 6.58 -14.24 36.96
C GLU A 396 6.24 -14.25 35.46
N THR A 397 4.95 -14.07 35.12
CA THR A 397 4.49 -13.99 33.73
C THR A 397 4.11 -12.57 33.27
N THR A 398 4.15 -11.59 34.15
CA THR A 398 3.77 -10.22 33.83
C THR A 398 4.78 -9.57 32.87
N THR A 399 4.29 -9.12 31.71
CA THR A 399 5.06 -8.33 30.74
C THR A 399 4.43 -6.95 30.63
N SER A 400 5.19 -5.90 30.93
CA SER A 400 4.76 -4.51 30.73
C SER A 400 5.43 -3.90 29.52
N PHE A 401 4.70 -3.16 28.70
CA PHE A 401 5.23 -2.39 27.59
C PHE A 401 4.53 -1.03 27.47
N THR A 402 5.21 -0.07 26.84
CA THR A 402 4.73 1.30 26.68
C THR A 402 4.72 1.66 25.21
N LEU A 403 3.61 2.22 24.73
CA LEU A 403 3.53 2.75 23.37
C LEU A 403 4.14 4.15 23.32
N GLU A 404 4.93 4.45 22.28
CA GLU A 404 5.62 5.74 22.13
C GLU A 404 4.68 6.89 21.71
N GLN A 405 3.61 6.58 20.97
CA GLN A 405 2.74 7.56 20.34
C GLN A 405 1.44 7.74 21.11
N SER A 406 1.14 8.97 21.52
CA SER A 406 -0.09 9.34 22.23
C SER A 406 -1.38 8.93 21.49
N CYS A 407 -2.36 8.47 22.25
CA CYS A 407 -3.69 7.97 21.85
C CYS A 407 -3.78 6.75 20.91
N VAL A 408 -2.67 6.03 20.64
CA VAL A 408 -2.72 4.70 19.98
C VAL A 408 -3.16 3.60 20.95
N ARG A 409 -3.98 2.66 20.48
CA ARG A 409 -4.44 1.47 21.24
C ARG A 409 -4.02 0.15 20.59
N PRO A 410 -3.89 -0.94 21.39
CA PRO A 410 -3.72 -2.29 20.86
C PRO A 410 -5.05 -2.82 20.30
N ASP A 411 -5.03 -3.30 19.07
CA ASP A 411 -6.17 -3.79 18.30
C ASP A 411 -6.28 -5.33 18.36
N ALA A 412 -5.15 -6.04 18.23
CA ALA A 412 -5.11 -7.50 18.31
C ALA A 412 -3.90 -8.01 19.09
N MET A 413 -4.05 -9.20 19.71
CA MET A 413 -3.01 -9.88 20.47
C MET A 413 -2.99 -11.37 20.11
N PHE A 414 -1.84 -11.85 19.66
CA PHE A 414 -1.59 -13.25 19.37
C PHE A 414 -0.50 -13.81 20.29
N LEU A 415 -0.66 -15.04 20.76
CA LEU A 415 0.22 -15.64 21.76
C LEU A 415 0.96 -16.85 21.20
N GLN A 416 2.23 -16.96 21.58
CA GLN A 416 3.02 -18.17 21.43
C GLN A 416 3.38 -18.68 22.82
N THR A 417 2.81 -19.79 23.24
CA THR A 417 3.14 -20.43 24.53
C THR A 417 4.13 -21.57 24.35
N PHE A 418 4.96 -21.80 25.36
CA PHE A 418 5.92 -22.89 25.40
C PHE A 418 6.19 -23.33 26.85
N LEU A 419 6.54 -24.60 27.05
CA LEU A 419 7.01 -25.09 28.35
C LEU A 419 8.47 -24.69 28.56
N LYS A 420 8.79 -24.08 29.70
CA LYS A 420 10.16 -23.82 30.16
C LYS A 420 10.78 -25.11 30.71
N LYS A 421 12.09 -25.09 30.96
CA LYS A 421 12.82 -26.22 31.55
C LYS A 421 12.31 -26.61 32.94
N ASP A 422 11.74 -25.65 33.66
CA ASP A 422 11.21 -25.83 35.03
C ASP A 422 9.72 -26.20 35.03
N ASP A 423 9.20 -26.73 33.93
CA ASP A 423 7.77 -27.02 33.67
C ASP A 423 6.80 -25.83 33.78
N SER A 424 7.31 -24.63 34.05
CA SER A 424 6.53 -23.40 34.02
C SER A 424 6.18 -22.99 32.59
N VAL A 425 5.04 -22.31 32.41
CA VAL A 425 4.60 -21.85 31.10
C VAL A 425 5.27 -20.50 30.78
N GLY A 426 6.00 -20.46 29.67
CA GLY A 426 6.48 -19.23 29.06
C GLY A 426 5.58 -18.78 27.90
N TYR A 427 5.63 -17.49 27.58
CA TYR A 427 4.99 -16.98 26.36
C TYR A 427 5.80 -15.88 25.68
N ARG A 428 5.45 -15.67 24.41
CA ARG A 428 5.71 -14.46 23.64
C ARG A 428 4.39 -13.93 23.12
N ALA A 429 4.28 -12.62 22.99
CA ALA A 429 3.07 -11.96 22.49
C ALA A 429 3.39 -11.13 21.26
N LEU A 430 2.64 -11.33 20.19
CA LEU A 430 2.59 -10.43 19.05
C LEU A 430 1.39 -9.49 19.27
N VAL A 431 1.66 -8.20 19.43
CA VAL A 431 0.63 -7.17 19.60
C VAL A 431 0.60 -6.31 18.35
N GLN A 432 -0.60 -6.13 17.82
CA GLN A 432 -0.88 -5.23 16.71
C GLN A 432 -1.64 -4.03 17.24
N THR A 433 -1.22 -2.84 16.84
CA THR A 433 -1.85 -1.58 17.23
C THR A 433 -2.72 -1.00 16.11
N GLU A 434 -3.57 -0.03 16.45
CA GLU A 434 -4.45 0.67 15.51
C GLU A 434 -3.69 1.36 14.36
N ASP A 435 -2.48 1.85 14.61
CA ASP A 435 -1.61 2.51 13.62
C ASP A 435 -0.79 1.53 12.77
N ASN A 436 -1.17 0.25 12.76
CA ASN A 436 -0.51 -0.86 12.06
C ASN A 436 0.96 -1.06 12.46
N GLN A 437 1.29 -0.88 13.74
CA GLN A 437 2.58 -1.30 14.29
C GLN A 437 2.48 -2.72 14.85
N LEU A 438 3.52 -3.52 14.63
CA LEU A 438 3.67 -4.86 15.18
C LEU A 438 4.77 -4.89 16.22
N LEU A 439 4.41 -5.32 17.42
CA LEU A 439 5.29 -5.43 18.57
C LEU A 439 5.42 -6.89 18.97
N PHE A 440 6.62 -7.44 18.99
CA PHE A 440 6.86 -8.78 19.49
C PHE A 440 7.54 -8.74 20.85
N LEU A 441 6.82 -9.21 21.86
CA LEU A 441 7.21 -9.14 23.26
C LEU A 441 7.71 -10.50 23.74
N HIS A 442 8.87 -10.51 24.41
CA HIS A 442 9.44 -11.69 25.02
C HIS A 442 9.48 -11.55 26.54
N GLN A 443 9.17 -12.63 27.25
CA GLN A 443 9.40 -12.68 28.69
C GLN A 443 10.90 -12.65 29.03
N PRO A 444 11.31 -11.91 30.09
CA PRO A 444 10.51 -11.06 30.97
C PRO A 444 10.50 -9.59 30.49
N GLY A 445 9.42 -9.13 29.85
CA GLY A 445 9.21 -7.70 29.60
C GLY A 445 10.01 -7.04 28.46
N LYS A 446 10.78 -7.78 27.66
CA LYS A 446 11.64 -7.20 26.62
C LYS A 446 10.92 -7.15 25.27
N LEU A 447 10.84 -5.96 24.67
CA LEU A 447 10.52 -5.80 23.24
C LEU A 447 11.63 -6.47 22.42
N ALA A 448 11.29 -7.54 21.70
CA ALA A 448 12.23 -8.29 20.88
C ALA A 448 12.51 -7.56 19.56
N TRP A 449 11.45 -7.15 18.87
CA TRP A 449 11.51 -6.35 17.66
C TRP A 449 10.19 -5.61 17.46
N LEU A 450 10.25 -4.58 16.62
CA LEU A 450 9.16 -3.70 16.25
C LEU A 450 9.16 -3.55 14.73
N ARG A 451 7.99 -3.72 14.10
CA ARG A 451 7.80 -3.49 12.66
C ARG A 451 6.70 -2.46 12.43
N GLU A 452 6.98 -1.53 11.53
CA GLU A 452 6.05 -0.48 11.12
C GLU A 452 5.36 -0.89 9.82
N GLU A 453 4.24 -1.60 9.90
CA GLU A 453 3.52 -2.13 8.72
C GLU A 453 2.60 -1.10 8.05
N SER A 454 2.41 0.07 8.67
CA SER A 454 1.72 1.21 8.02
C SER A 454 2.42 1.69 6.75
N LEU A 455 3.74 1.49 6.61
CA LEU A 455 4.51 1.80 5.40
C LEU A 455 4.21 0.89 4.21
N ALA A 456 3.39 -0.16 4.39
CA ALA A 456 2.88 -0.95 3.27
C ALA A 456 1.91 -0.16 2.38
N ASP A 457 1.28 0.90 2.88
CA ASP A 457 0.25 1.68 2.19
C ASP A 457 0.56 3.19 2.22
N VAL A 458 1.55 3.59 1.40
CA VAL A 458 1.98 4.99 1.27
C VAL A 458 1.11 5.68 0.22
N VAL A 459 0.45 6.77 0.60
CA VAL A 459 -0.46 7.52 -0.29
C VAL A 459 0.28 8.67 -0.99
N THR A 460 1.08 9.42 -0.24
CA THR A 460 1.87 10.54 -0.78
C THR A 460 3.24 10.58 -0.14
N MET A 461 4.24 11.03 -0.90
CA MET A 461 5.59 11.23 -0.41
C MET A 461 6.21 12.49 -1.02
N GLU A 462 7.07 13.16 -0.25
CA GLU A 462 7.85 14.30 -0.71
C GLU A 462 9.29 14.19 -0.20
N MET A 463 10.26 14.66 -0.98
CA MET A 463 11.66 14.72 -0.57
C MET A 463 12.05 16.15 -0.22
N VAL A 464 12.49 16.36 1.03
CA VAL A 464 12.91 17.64 1.56
C VAL A 464 14.42 17.65 1.75
N ASP A 465 15.06 18.76 1.36
CA ASP A 465 16.49 18.96 1.58
C ASP A 465 16.81 19.00 3.08
N LEU A 466 17.97 18.47 3.45
CA LEU A 466 18.47 18.53 4.82
C LEU A 466 18.85 19.98 5.23
N PRO A 467 18.95 20.28 6.54
CA PRO A 467 19.34 21.60 7.00
C PRO A 467 20.79 21.92 6.62
N LEU A 468 21.09 23.22 6.55
CA LEU A 468 22.43 23.72 6.24
C LEU A 468 23.44 23.30 7.30
N THR A 469 24.68 23.07 6.88
CA THR A 469 25.80 22.92 7.82
C THR A 469 26.07 24.24 8.55
N GLY A 470 26.66 24.19 9.74
CA GLY A 470 27.00 25.41 10.50
C GLY A 470 27.82 26.42 9.69
N ALA A 471 28.78 25.94 8.88
CA ALA A 471 29.58 26.78 8.00
C ALA A 471 28.76 27.46 6.88
N GLN A 472 27.78 26.75 6.29
CA GLN A 472 26.88 27.32 5.29
C GLN A 472 25.90 28.33 5.89
N ALA A 473 25.41 28.09 7.12
CA ALA A 473 24.54 29.02 7.83
C ALA A 473 25.29 30.33 8.16
N GLU A 474 26.57 30.27 8.52
CA GLU A 474 27.41 31.46 8.71
C GLU A 474 27.59 32.25 7.41
N LEU A 475 27.77 31.57 6.27
CA LEU A 475 27.84 32.21 4.95
C LEU A 475 26.54 32.93 4.59
N GLU A 476 25.37 32.32 4.82
CA GLU A 476 24.09 32.99 4.61
C GLU A 476 23.94 34.21 5.54
N GLY A 477 24.43 34.09 6.78
CA GLY A 477 24.53 35.19 7.73
C GLY A 477 25.42 36.34 7.26
N GLU A 478 26.53 36.06 6.58
CA GLU A 478 27.46 37.05 6.00
C GLU A 478 26.75 37.93 4.97
N PHE A 479 26.06 37.32 4.01
CA PHE A 479 25.47 38.00 2.84
C PHE A 479 24.00 38.43 3.02
N GLY A 480 23.24 37.84 3.94
CA GLY A 480 21.78 38.02 4.04
C GLY A 480 21.32 39.29 4.76
N LYS A 481 22.10 39.83 5.70
CA LYS A 481 21.73 41.07 6.43
C LYS A 481 22.32 42.29 5.73
N LYS A 482 21.45 43.20 5.25
CA LYS A 482 21.83 44.54 4.78
C LYS A 482 22.60 45.23 5.92
N ALA A 483 23.91 45.37 5.78
CA ALA A 483 24.71 46.11 6.74
C ALA A 483 24.59 47.62 6.45
N ASP A 484 24.67 48.44 7.50
CA ASP A 484 24.67 49.89 7.39
C ASP A 484 26.00 50.36 6.75
N GLY A 485 25.99 50.46 5.41
CA GLY A 485 27.10 50.96 4.61
C GLY A 485 28.21 49.94 4.28
N LEU A 486 29.09 50.34 3.34
CA LEU A 486 30.16 49.51 2.80
C LEU A 486 31.17 49.05 3.87
N LEU A 487 31.52 49.91 4.83
CA LEU A 487 32.46 49.57 5.90
C LEU A 487 31.89 48.49 6.83
N GLY A 488 30.59 48.55 7.13
CA GLY A 488 29.89 47.51 7.90
C GLY A 488 29.94 46.16 7.19
N MET A 489 29.78 46.14 5.86
CA MET A 489 29.91 44.92 5.06
C MET A 489 31.34 44.34 5.13
N VAL A 490 32.37 45.17 5.00
CA VAL A 490 33.78 44.73 5.05
C VAL A 490 34.15 44.20 6.44
N LEU A 491 33.80 44.91 7.51
CA LEU A 491 34.07 44.48 8.90
C LEU A 491 33.37 43.15 9.20
N LYS A 492 32.11 43.00 8.76
CA LYS A 492 31.35 41.77 8.93
C LYS A 492 32.00 40.60 8.18
N ARG A 493 32.43 40.81 6.93
CA ARG A 493 33.16 39.81 6.14
C ARG A 493 34.47 39.38 6.81
N LEU A 494 35.27 40.34 7.29
CA LEU A 494 36.50 40.05 8.02
C LEU A 494 36.24 39.27 9.31
N SER A 495 35.18 39.62 10.06
CA SER A 495 34.80 38.89 11.27
C SER A 495 34.38 37.44 10.99
N SER A 496 33.60 37.20 9.94
CA SER A 496 33.18 35.85 9.53
C SER A 496 34.37 35.00 9.08
N GLN A 497 35.28 35.56 8.28
CA GLN A 497 36.51 34.87 7.86
C GLN A 497 37.43 34.56 9.05
N LEU A 498 37.51 35.45 10.05
CA LEU A 498 38.27 35.18 11.27
C LEU A 498 37.65 34.05 12.10
N ILE A 499 36.32 33.98 12.21
CA ILE A 499 35.61 32.88 12.89
C ILE A 499 35.88 31.54 12.18
N LEU A 500 35.80 31.52 10.83
CA LEU A 500 36.12 30.33 10.04
C LEU A 500 37.59 29.90 10.18
N LEU A 501 38.52 30.86 10.28
CA LEU A 501 39.93 30.55 10.53
C LEU A 501 40.17 29.98 11.94
N GLN A 502 39.47 30.53 12.95
CA GLN A 502 39.50 30.01 14.32
C GLN A 502 38.94 28.58 14.38
N SER A 503 37.82 28.29 13.72
CA SER A 503 37.23 26.94 13.69
C SER A 503 38.13 25.95 12.93
N TRP A 504 38.73 26.35 11.81
CA TRP A 504 39.68 25.53 11.06
C TRP A 504 40.94 25.20 11.86
N SER A 505 41.53 26.20 12.53
CA SER A 505 42.71 25.99 13.39
C SER A 505 42.40 25.10 14.60
N ALA A 506 41.23 25.28 15.22
CA ALA A 506 40.75 24.39 16.29
C ALA A 506 40.53 22.95 15.78
N HIS A 507 39.97 22.77 14.57
CA HIS A 507 39.77 21.45 13.97
C HIS A 507 41.09 20.76 13.67
N LEU A 508 42.09 21.47 13.13
CA LEU A 508 43.44 20.94 12.95
C LEU A 508 44.10 20.54 14.27
N TRP A 509 43.94 21.36 15.32
CA TRP A 509 44.43 21.02 16.65
C TRP A 509 43.76 19.76 17.20
N LYS A 510 42.44 19.63 17.03
CA LYS A 510 41.69 18.44 17.41
C LYS A 510 42.15 17.20 16.65
N MET A 511 42.30 17.28 15.33
CA MET A 511 42.82 16.19 14.49
C MET A 511 44.23 15.76 14.92
N PHE A 512 45.10 16.72 15.27
CA PHE A 512 46.45 16.43 15.75
C PHE A 512 46.46 15.75 17.12
N CYS A 513 45.57 16.15 18.02
CA CYS A 513 45.37 15.51 19.32
C CYS A 513 44.73 14.12 19.22
N ASP A 514 43.76 13.92 18.33
CA ASP A 514 43.07 12.64 18.14
C ASP A 514 43.92 11.63 17.37
N ALA A 515 44.82 12.07 16.47
CA ALA A 515 45.82 11.21 15.84
C ALA A 515 46.79 10.56 16.84
N ARG A 516 46.88 11.08 18.07
CA ARG A 516 47.67 10.49 19.18
C ARG A 516 46.89 9.47 20.02
N LYS A 517 45.59 9.29 19.79
CA LYS A 517 44.78 8.26 20.47
C LYS A 517 44.72 6.98 19.64
N PRO A 518 44.79 5.78 20.25
CA PRO A 518 44.57 4.54 19.53
C PRO A 518 43.14 4.49 18.97
N ARG A 519 43.03 4.16 17.67
CA ARG A 519 41.76 4.02 16.93
C ARG A 519 40.89 2.93 17.56
N SER A 520 39.98 3.30 18.47
CA SER A 520 38.81 2.48 18.79
C SER A 520 37.64 2.90 17.90
N GLN A 521 36.77 1.92 17.60
CA GLN A 521 35.70 1.98 16.62
C GLN A 521 34.71 3.13 16.91
N ILE A 522 34.83 4.24 16.17
CA ILE A 522 33.79 5.26 16.10
C ILE A 522 32.76 4.77 15.09
N ARG A 523 31.71 4.11 15.59
CA ARG A 523 30.44 4.03 14.86
C ARG A 523 29.78 5.40 15.02
N ASN A 524 29.68 6.17 13.93
CA ASN A 524 28.90 7.40 13.95
C ASN A 524 27.42 7.00 14.08
N GLU A 525 26.88 7.08 15.29
CA GLU A 525 25.43 7.02 15.47
C GLU A 525 24.82 8.26 14.82
N ILE A 526 23.86 8.02 13.91
CA ILE A 526 23.16 9.09 13.18
C ILE A 526 22.21 9.73 14.17
N ASN A 527 22.53 10.94 14.64
CA ASN A 527 21.66 11.72 15.50
C ASN A 527 20.92 12.78 14.65
N ILE A 528 19.61 12.89 14.86
CA ILE A 528 18.70 13.83 14.16
C ILE A 528 19.24 15.27 14.25
N ASP A 529 19.83 15.63 15.39
CA ASP A 529 20.36 16.99 15.64
C ASP A 529 21.66 17.29 14.89
N THR A 530 22.35 16.26 14.38
CA THR A 530 23.62 16.39 13.65
C THR A 530 23.45 16.21 12.13
N LEU A 531 22.23 15.93 11.68
CA LEU A 531 21.95 15.68 10.28
C LEU A 531 22.03 17.01 9.52
N ALA A 532 22.90 17.07 8.51
CA ALA A 532 23.07 18.24 7.67
C ALA A 532 23.26 17.82 6.21
N ARG A 533 22.99 18.74 5.30
CA ARG A 533 23.11 18.53 3.86
C ARG A 533 24.56 18.23 3.45
N ASP A 534 24.72 17.25 2.56
CA ASP A 534 25.99 16.94 1.90
C ASP A 534 26.29 17.91 0.74
N GLU A 535 27.54 17.94 0.27
CA GLU A 535 27.98 18.87 -0.78
C GLU A 535 27.14 18.74 -2.08
N PHE A 536 26.75 17.51 -2.45
CA PHE A 536 25.98 17.23 -3.65
C PHE A 536 24.47 17.16 -3.42
N ASN A 537 23.99 17.31 -2.18
CA ASN A 537 22.58 17.21 -1.80
C ASN A 537 21.91 15.89 -2.23
N LEU A 538 22.65 14.79 -2.16
CA LEU A 538 22.13 13.45 -2.43
C LEU A 538 21.36 12.90 -1.23
N GLN A 539 21.73 13.32 -0.02
CA GLN A 539 21.05 12.93 1.21
C GLN A 539 19.89 13.88 1.49
N LYS A 540 18.69 13.32 1.58
CA LYS A 540 17.44 14.06 1.76
C LYS A 540 16.59 13.40 2.82
N MET A 541 15.66 14.17 3.38
CA MET A 541 14.59 13.67 4.23
C MET A 541 13.41 13.28 3.34
N ILE A 542 13.02 12.01 3.39
CA ILE A 542 11.81 11.51 2.73
C ILE A 542 10.66 11.61 3.73
N VAL A 543 9.69 12.46 3.45
CA VAL A 543 8.47 12.60 4.24
C VAL A 543 7.39 11.74 3.59
N MET A 544 6.99 10.66 4.25
CA MET A 544 5.96 9.74 3.77
C MET A 544 4.68 9.86 4.61
N VAL A 545 3.53 9.82 3.94
CA VAL A 545 2.20 9.83 4.57
C VAL A 545 1.47 8.54 4.20
N THR A 546 1.00 7.81 5.20
CA THR A 546 0.32 6.52 5.03
C THR A 546 -1.19 6.66 5.06
N ALA A 547 -1.90 5.70 4.47
CA ALA A 547 -3.37 5.67 4.46
C ALA A 547 -3.98 5.58 5.86
N SER A 548 -3.25 5.01 6.83
CA SER A 548 -3.65 4.95 8.25
C SER A 548 -3.55 6.30 8.97
N GLY A 549 -3.02 7.35 8.35
CA GLY A 549 -2.83 8.66 9.00
C GLY A 549 -1.51 8.81 9.75
N LYS A 550 -0.52 7.93 9.51
CA LYS A 550 0.82 8.02 10.10
C LYS A 550 1.78 8.74 9.15
N ILE A 551 2.66 9.55 9.71
CA ILE A 551 3.65 10.33 8.96
C ILE A 551 5.04 9.96 9.45
N PHE A 552 5.93 9.72 8.50
CA PHE A 552 7.31 9.30 8.75
C PHE A 552 8.31 10.26 8.11
N GLY A 553 9.38 10.55 8.83
CA GLY A 553 10.60 11.13 8.29
C GLY A 553 11.67 10.05 8.16
N ILE A 554 12.01 9.69 6.93
CA ILE A 554 12.96 8.64 6.60
C ILE A 554 14.19 9.25 5.94
N GLU A 555 15.37 8.86 6.39
CA GLU A 555 16.61 9.26 5.75
C GLU A 555 16.81 8.54 4.40
N SER A 556 17.08 9.28 3.32
CA SER A 556 17.17 8.70 1.98
C SER A 556 18.37 7.76 1.76
N SER A 557 19.47 7.92 2.52
CA SER A 557 20.69 7.13 2.36
C SER A 557 20.60 5.75 3.01
N SER A 558 20.05 5.67 4.22
CA SER A 558 19.99 4.43 5.01
C SER A 558 18.59 3.79 5.03
N GLY A 559 17.55 4.56 4.75
CA GLY A 559 16.16 4.16 4.96
C GLY A 559 15.76 4.13 6.44
N SER A 560 16.56 4.69 7.36
CA SER A 560 16.21 4.71 8.78
C SER A 560 15.09 5.71 9.08
N ILE A 561 14.14 5.32 9.94
CA ILE A 561 13.06 6.19 10.41
C ILE A 561 13.63 7.07 11.51
N LEU A 562 13.68 8.38 11.27
CA LEU A 562 14.20 9.36 12.21
C LEU A 562 13.12 9.90 13.15
N TRP A 563 11.92 10.15 12.62
CA TRP A 563 10.78 10.57 13.42
C TRP A 563 9.48 10.02 12.82
N LYS A 564 8.46 9.92 13.68
CA LYS A 564 7.12 9.46 13.32
C LYS A 564 6.07 10.14 14.19
N PHE A 565 4.93 10.49 13.63
CA PHE A 565 3.77 10.92 14.40
C PHE A 565 2.47 10.44 13.73
N TYR A 566 1.40 10.35 14.52
CA TYR A 566 0.12 9.77 14.12
C TYR A 566 -0.99 10.82 14.20
N LEU A 567 -1.80 10.91 13.14
CA LEU A 567 -2.97 11.78 13.07
C LEU A 567 -4.22 10.98 13.42
N HIS A 568 -4.95 11.46 14.43
CA HIS A 568 -6.19 10.83 14.88
C HIS A 568 -7.38 11.25 14.01
N GLY A 569 -8.39 10.37 13.91
CA GLY A 569 -9.64 10.66 13.18
C GLY A 569 -9.50 10.59 11.66
N VAL A 570 -8.51 9.86 11.15
CA VAL A 570 -8.31 9.63 9.73
C VAL A 570 -9.01 8.34 9.33
N HIS A 571 -10.01 8.44 8.45
CA HIS A 571 -10.77 7.28 7.98
C HIS A 571 -10.14 6.65 6.72
N PRO A 572 -10.26 5.32 6.52
CA PRO A 572 -9.81 4.66 5.30
C PRO A 572 -10.42 5.28 4.04
N GLY A 573 -9.60 5.50 3.02
CA GLY A 573 -10.04 6.12 1.76
C GLY A 573 -10.08 7.66 1.79
N SER A 574 -9.61 8.29 2.87
CA SER A 574 -9.32 9.72 2.88
C SER A 574 -8.31 10.10 1.79
N SER A 575 -8.43 11.31 1.26
CA SER A 575 -7.50 11.86 0.27
C SER A 575 -6.47 12.77 0.93
N PHE A 576 -5.20 12.60 0.55
CA PHE A 576 -4.07 13.31 1.14
C PHE A 576 -3.37 14.14 0.08
N LYS A 577 -2.94 15.35 0.44
CA LYS A 577 -2.08 16.18 -0.40
C LYS A 577 -1.01 16.85 0.44
N LEU A 578 0.23 16.42 0.24
CA LEU A 578 1.41 16.95 0.91
C LEU A 578 2.02 18.07 0.04
N LEU A 579 2.28 19.23 0.64
CA LEU A 579 2.85 20.39 -0.05
C LEU A 579 4.02 20.96 0.76
N ILE A 580 5.13 21.22 0.06
CA ILE A 580 6.31 21.88 0.66
C ILE A 580 6.15 23.40 0.54
N GLN A 581 5.85 24.07 1.66
CA GLN A 581 5.70 25.54 1.68
C GLN A 581 7.04 26.26 1.80
N ARG A 582 7.94 25.78 2.65
CA ARG A 582 9.26 26.38 2.88
C ARG A 582 10.32 25.30 3.04
N THR A 583 11.42 25.43 2.29
CA THR A 583 12.58 24.53 2.36
C THR A 583 13.56 24.96 3.46
N THR A 584 14.66 24.23 3.62
CA THR A 584 15.74 24.52 4.57
C THR A 584 16.71 25.61 4.10
N ALA A 585 16.51 26.18 2.90
CA ALA A 585 17.45 27.10 2.27
C ALA A 585 17.49 28.50 2.87
N HIS A 586 16.52 28.85 3.73
CA HIS A 586 16.35 30.21 4.27
C HIS A 586 16.64 30.24 5.77
N PHE A 587 17.91 30.33 6.17
CA PHE A 587 18.27 30.49 7.58
C PHE A 587 17.97 31.93 8.04
N PRO A 588 17.30 32.17 9.19
CA PRO A 588 17.06 31.25 10.30
C PRO A 588 15.65 30.61 10.35
N HIS A 589 14.86 30.71 9.28
CA HIS A 589 13.47 30.26 9.30
C HIS A 589 13.37 28.72 9.21
N PRO A 590 12.56 28.07 10.06
CA PRO A 590 12.45 26.61 10.04
C PRO A 590 11.69 26.12 8.80
N PRO A 591 12.04 24.96 8.22
CA PRO A 591 11.30 24.39 7.10
C PRO A 591 9.86 24.03 7.50
N GLN A 592 8.94 24.10 6.54
CA GLN A 592 7.51 23.94 6.76
C GLN A 592 6.84 23.16 5.63
N CYS A 593 6.12 22.11 6.00
CA CYS A 593 5.24 21.34 5.12
C CYS A 593 3.80 21.44 5.59
N THR A 594 2.89 21.34 4.64
CA THR A 594 1.44 21.37 4.88
C THR A 594 0.83 20.10 4.31
N LEU A 595 0.11 19.37 5.15
CA LEU A 595 -0.70 18.23 4.75
C LEU A 595 -2.17 18.63 4.79
N LEU A 596 -2.84 18.49 3.65
CA LEU A 596 -4.29 18.58 3.55
C LEU A 596 -4.86 17.15 3.55
N VAL A 597 -5.74 16.86 4.51
CA VAL A 597 -6.46 15.59 4.60
C VAL A 597 -7.93 15.88 4.36
N LYS A 598 -8.56 15.19 3.41
CA LYS A 598 -10.00 15.28 3.17
C LYS A 598 -10.61 13.90 3.37
N ASP A 599 -11.50 13.84 4.35
CA ASP A 599 -12.26 12.64 4.65
C ASP A 599 -13.29 12.37 3.54
N LYS A 600 -13.45 11.10 3.18
CA LYS A 600 -14.34 10.65 2.11
C LYS A 600 -15.81 10.68 2.54
N GLU A 601 -16.10 10.31 3.79
CA GLU A 601 -17.47 10.18 4.28
C GLU A 601 -18.05 11.53 4.71
N THR A 602 -17.33 12.27 5.56
CA THR A 602 -17.81 13.58 6.04
C THR A 602 -17.55 14.72 5.06
N ALA A 603 -16.75 14.49 4.00
CA ALA A 603 -16.21 15.48 3.08
C ALA A 603 -15.39 16.63 3.75
N LYS A 604 -15.26 16.63 5.08
CA LYS A 604 -14.54 17.66 5.81
C LYS A 604 -13.05 17.58 5.52
N SER A 605 -12.42 18.74 5.39
CA SER A 605 -10.99 18.85 5.14
C SER A 605 -10.30 19.40 6.38
N THR A 606 -9.19 18.79 6.78
CA THR A 606 -8.33 19.25 7.87
C THR A 606 -6.93 19.54 7.33
N MET A 607 -6.31 20.58 7.87
CA MET A 607 -4.98 21.00 7.45
C MET A 607 -4.02 20.87 8.64
N TYR A 608 -2.88 20.22 8.41
CA TYR A 608 -1.81 20.05 9.38
C TYR A 608 -0.54 20.72 8.86
N VAL A 609 0.09 21.53 9.70
CA VAL A 609 1.32 22.24 9.37
C VAL A 609 2.41 21.77 10.31
N PHE A 610 3.52 21.28 9.78
CA PHE A 610 4.58 20.68 10.58
C PHE A 610 5.96 20.93 9.98
N ASN A 611 6.99 20.76 10.82
CA ASN A 611 8.38 20.78 10.41
C ASN A 611 8.78 19.39 9.87
N PRO A 612 9.16 19.27 8.58
CA PRO A 612 9.49 17.98 7.96
C PRO A 612 10.82 17.37 8.44
N ILE A 613 11.68 18.12 9.13
CA ILE A 613 12.98 17.60 9.61
C ILE A 613 12.84 16.92 10.97
N PHE A 614 11.99 17.47 11.85
CA PHE A 614 11.84 16.98 13.23
C PHE A 614 10.47 16.34 13.52
N GLY A 615 9.51 16.43 12.61
CA GLY A 615 8.16 15.88 12.80
C GLY A 615 7.30 16.62 13.84
N LYS A 616 7.69 17.82 14.25
CA LYS A 616 6.93 18.63 15.22
C LYS A 616 5.90 19.49 14.49
N LEU A 617 4.67 19.53 15.02
CA LEU A 617 3.64 20.47 14.55
C LEU A 617 4.16 21.91 14.69
N SER A 618 3.85 22.73 13.70
CA SER A 618 4.23 24.13 13.70
C SER A 618 3.43 24.90 14.76
N GLN A 619 4.03 25.95 15.31
CA GLN A 619 3.34 26.86 16.24
C GLN A 619 2.24 27.68 15.54
N LEU A 620 2.35 27.85 14.22
CA LEU A 620 1.35 28.55 13.43
C LEU A 620 0.11 27.66 13.27
N ALA A 621 -0.97 28.02 13.97
CA ALA A 621 -2.25 27.33 13.83
C ALA A 621 -2.84 27.55 12.43
N PRO A 622 -3.19 26.47 11.71
CA PRO A 622 -3.87 26.59 10.43
C PRO A 622 -5.30 27.16 10.60
N PRO A 623 -5.84 27.90 9.61
CA PRO A 623 -7.23 28.34 9.64
C PRO A 623 -8.20 27.16 9.71
N PRO A 624 -9.29 27.24 10.51
CA PRO A 624 -10.31 26.20 10.54
C PRO A 624 -11.06 26.16 9.21
N LEU A 625 -11.01 25.01 8.53
CA LEU A 625 -11.71 24.77 7.27
C LEU A 625 -13.14 24.32 7.57
N GLN A 626 -14.09 25.26 7.56
CA GLN A 626 -15.51 24.97 7.86
C GLN A 626 -16.22 24.22 6.73
N ARG A 627 -15.69 24.34 5.51
CA ARG A 627 -16.29 23.83 4.27
C ARG A 627 -15.38 22.81 3.59
N PRO A 628 -15.93 21.88 2.80
CA PRO A 628 -15.14 20.91 2.07
C PRO A 628 -14.27 21.62 1.01
N ILE A 629 -12.99 21.27 0.94
CA ILE A 629 -12.07 21.80 -0.07
C ILE A 629 -12.16 20.93 -1.34
N ILE A 630 -12.28 21.59 -2.50
CA ILE A 630 -12.32 20.93 -3.80
C ILE A 630 -10.90 20.74 -4.35
N GLN A 631 -10.11 21.82 -4.37
CA GLN A 631 -8.78 21.85 -4.98
C GLN A 631 -7.83 22.73 -4.17
N SER A 632 -6.53 22.48 -4.30
CA SER A 632 -5.49 23.34 -3.75
C SER A 632 -4.39 23.62 -4.77
N LEU A 633 -3.84 24.84 -4.73
CA LEU A 633 -2.79 25.32 -5.61
C LEU A 633 -1.68 25.99 -4.80
N LEU A 634 -0.44 25.52 -4.96
CA LEU A 634 0.73 26.16 -4.34
C LEU A 634 1.34 27.17 -5.32
N LEU A 635 1.33 28.44 -4.95
CA LEU A 635 1.92 29.50 -5.74
C LEU A 635 3.43 29.61 -5.46
N PRO A 636 4.23 30.03 -6.45
CA PRO A 636 5.66 30.30 -6.25
C PRO A 636 5.92 31.61 -5.48
N VAL A 637 4.87 32.41 -5.27
CA VAL A 637 4.91 33.68 -4.53
C VAL A 637 5.15 33.39 -3.06
N MET A 638 6.03 34.18 -2.44
CA MET A 638 6.48 34.00 -1.07
C MET A 638 6.09 35.19 -0.19
N ASP A 639 5.75 34.90 1.06
CA ASP A 639 5.59 35.94 2.07
C ASP A 639 6.97 36.44 2.59
N ASN A 640 6.96 37.41 3.49
CA ASN A 640 8.14 37.96 4.17
C ASN A 640 8.98 36.89 4.88
N ASP A 641 8.34 35.81 5.33
CA ASP A 641 9.01 34.66 5.96
C ASP A 641 9.42 33.57 4.96
N TYR A 642 9.45 33.86 3.66
CA TYR A 642 9.81 32.93 2.58
C TYR A 642 8.92 31.67 2.50
N ALA A 643 7.70 31.75 3.01
CA ALA A 643 6.70 30.69 2.88
C ALA A 643 5.90 30.87 1.60
N LYS A 644 5.83 29.83 0.76
CA LYS A 644 5.00 29.83 -0.45
C LYS A 644 3.52 29.87 -0.10
N VAL A 645 2.77 30.68 -0.85
CA VAL A 645 1.33 30.87 -0.65
C VAL A 645 0.54 29.67 -1.19
N LEU A 646 -0.26 29.05 -0.34
CA LEU A 646 -1.21 27.99 -0.67
C LEU A 646 -2.60 28.60 -0.83
N LEU A 647 -3.23 28.37 -1.98
CA LEU A 647 -4.64 28.71 -2.21
C LEU A 647 -5.50 27.45 -2.10
N LEU A 648 -6.55 27.51 -1.30
CA LEU A 648 -7.54 26.46 -1.13
C LEU A 648 -8.88 26.92 -1.71
N LEU A 649 -9.50 26.12 -2.57
CA LEU A 649 -10.79 26.41 -3.18
C LEU A 649 -11.90 25.62 -2.46
N ASP A 650 -12.89 26.30 -1.93
CA ASP A 650 -14.03 25.69 -1.24
C ASP A 650 -15.17 25.26 -2.20
N ASP A 651 -16.22 24.64 -1.66
CA ASP A 651 -17.43 24.23 -2.38
C ASP A 651 -18.27 25.38 -2.96
N GLN A 652 -18.11 26.60 -2.44
CA GLN A 652 -18.75 27.81 -2.96
C GLN A 652 -17.87 28.55 -3.97
N HIS A 653 -16.76 27.93 -4.39
CA HIS A 653 -15.76 28.51 -5.27
C HIS A 653 -15.14 29.82 -4.73
N LYS A 654 -15.05 29.97 -3.40
CA LYS A 654 -14.26 31.00 -2.73
C LYS A 654 -12.87 30.46 -2.41
N VAL A 655 -11.88 31.35 -2.46
CA VAL A 655 -10.48 31.01 -2.25
C VAL A 655 -10.03 31.46 -0.88
N ILE A 656 -9.43 30.53 -0.13
CA ILE A 656 -8.82 30.76 1.17
C ILE A 656 -7.30 30.71 0.98
N PRO A 657 -6.59 31.85 1.08
CA PRO A 657 -5.14 31.87 1.03
C PRO A 657 -4.53 31.44 2.37
N PHE A 658 -3.36 30.82 2.34
CA PHE A 658 -2.58 30.46 3.52
C PHE A 658 -1.08 30.56 3.22
N PRO A 659 -0.29 31.37 3.98
CA PRO A 659 -0.69 32.22 5.11
C PRO A 659 -1.53 33.45 4.73
N THR A 660 -2.37 33.94 5.65
CA THR A 660 -3.25 35.11 5.46
C THR A 660 -2.63 36.42 5.98
N THR A 661 -1.43 36.78 5.52
CA THR A 661 -0.80 38.05 5.92
C THR A 661 -1.22 39.20 5.00
N LYS A 662 -1.11 40.44 5.48
CA LYS A 662 -1.47 41.64 4.69
C LYS A 662 -0.66 41.75 3.39
N ASN A 663 0.62 41.39 3.44
CA ASN A 663 1.52 41.38 2.29
C ASN A 663 1.05 40.37 1.23
N VAL A 664 0.73 39.15 1.65
CA VAL A 664 0.19 38.11 0.76
C VAL A 664 -1.12 38.55 0.12
N LEU A 665 -2.03 39.16 0.87
CA LEU A 665 -3.31 39.64 0.31
C LEU A 665 -3.09 40.77 -0.73
N GLN A 666 -2.14 41.67 -0.51
CA GLN A 666 -1.78 42.70 -1.49
C GLN A 666 -1.20 42.09 -2.76
N GLN A 667 -0.27 41.13 -2.63
CA GLN A 667 0.32 40.43 -3.77
C GLN A 667 -0.71 39.61 -4.55
N ILE A 668 -1.63 38.94 -3.85
CA ILE A 668 -2.73 38.21 -4.51
C ILE A 668 -3.66 39.19 -5.22
N HIS A 669 -3.99 40.34 -4.64
CA HIS A 669 -4.84 41.33 -5.30
C HIS A 669 -4.23 41.86 -6.61
N GLU A 670 -2.89 41.94 -6.69
CA GLU A 670 -2.17 42.30 -7.91
C GLU A 670 -2.14 41.13 -8.93
N LEU A 671 -1.96 39.90 -8.46
CA LEU A 671 -1.79 38.71 -9.30
C LEU A 671 -3.10 37.98 -9.64
N ALA A 672 -4.20 38.29 -8.97
CA ALA A 672 -5.50 37.60 -9.07
C ALA A 672 -5.92 37.26 -10.51
N PRO A 673 -5.93 38.19 -11.49
CA PRO A 673 -6.41 37.87 -12.84
C PRO A 673 -5.53 36.89 -13.62
N THR A 674 -4.33 36.57 -13.11
CA THR A 674 -3.39 35.61 -13.72
C THR A 674 -3.49 34.21 -13.12
N ILE A 675 -4.27 34.05 -12.04
CA ILE A 675 -4.44 32.79 -11.32
C ILE A 675 -5.71 32.10 -11.82
N PHE A 676 -5.54 30.88 -12.31
CA PHE A 676 -6.61 30.03 -12.83
C PHE A 676 -6.67 28.72 -12.07
N PHE A 677 -7.88 28.25 -11.79
CA PHE A 677 -8.16 26.91 -11.30
C PHE A 677 -8.86 26.10 -12.39
N TYR A 678 -8.76 24.78 -12.30
CA TYR A 678 -9.51 23.87 -13.16
C TYR A 678 -10.13 22.77 -12.31
N LEU A 679 -11.43 22.55 -12.50
CA LEU A 679 -12.20 21.53 -11.82
C LEU A 679 -12.59 20.42 -12.78
N VAL A 680 -12.65 19.20 -12.26
CA VAL A 680 -13.00 18.00 -13.01
C VAL A 680 -14.06 17.25 -12.24
N ASP A 681 -15.28 17.23 -12.78
CA ASP A 681 -16.40 16.43 -12.30
C ASP A 681 -16.47 15.16 -13.17
N VAL A 682 -16.00 14.04 -12.58
CA VAL A 682 -15.91 12.74 -13.28
C VAL A 682 -17.30 12.14 -13.54
N GLU A 683 -18.28 12.39 -12.66
CA GLU A 683 -19.62 11.82 -12.77
C GLU A 683 -20.40 12.46 -13.92
N LYS A 684 -20.30 13.78 -14.06
CA LYS A 684 -20.95 14.53 -15.15
C LYS A 684 -20.11 14.61 -16.42
N GLY A 685 -18.84 14.21 -16.36
CA GLY A 685 -17.88 14.43 -17.45
C GLY A 685 -17.62 15.91 -17.73
N LYS A 686 -17.78 16.79 -16.74
CA LYS A 686 -17.62 18.25 -16.86
C LYS A 686 -16.22 18.67 -16.42
N LEU A 687 -15.50 19.40 -17.27
CA LEU A 687 -14.30 20.14 -16.90
C LEU A 687 -14.63 21.64 -16.95
N SER A 688 -14.28 22.37 -15.92
CA SER A 688 -14.46 23.83 -15.87
C SER A 688 -13.19 24.55 -15.46
N GLY A 689 -13.01 25.77 -15.96
CA GLY A 689 -11.93 26.67 -15.58
C GLY A 689 -12.45 27.89 -14.86
N LEU A 690 -11.82 28.22 -13.74
CA LEU A 690 -12.19 29.35 -12.88
C LEU A 690 -11.06 30.39 -12.86
N ARG A 691 -11.38 31.68 -12.96
CA ARG A 691 -10.45 32.79 -12.69
C ARG A 691 -10.58 33.26 -11.26
N LEU A 692 -9.47 33.63 -10.63
CA LEU A 692 -9.50 34.34 -9.36
C LEU A 692 -9.80 35.83 -9.54
N HIS A 693 -10.80 36.34 -8.81
CA HIS A 693 -11.08 37.77 -8.70
C HIS A 693 -10.33 38.40 -7.52
N LYS A 694 -10.28 39.72 -7.50
CA LYS A 694 -9.62 40.51 -6.45
C LYS A 694 -10.23 40.30 -5.05
N ASP A 695 -11.50 39.96 -5.00
CA ASP A 695 -12.25 39.72 -3.75
C ASP A 695 -12.11 38.27 -3.24
N LEU A 696 -11.17 37.49 -3.80
CA LEU A 696 -10.98 36.07 -3.54
C LEU A 696 -12.17 35.17 -3.91
N SER A 697 -13.17 35.71 -4.61
CA SER A 697 -14.17 34.93 -5.33
C SER A 697 -13.59 34.42 -6.65
N THR A 698 -14.22 33.39 -7.21
CA THR A 698 -13.86 32.92 -8.55
C THR A 698 -15.03 33.02 -9.52
N GLU A 699 -14.71 33.13 -10.80
CA GLU A 699 -15.67 33.17 -11.90
C GLU A 699 -15.34 32.08 -12.93
N GLU A 700 -16.36 31.41 -13.46
CA GLU A 700 -16.20 30.37 -14.48
C GLU A 700 -15.98 31.02 -15.85
N ILE A 701 -14.85 30.69 -16.51
CA ILE A 701 -14.45 31.26 -17.81
C ILE A 701 -14.75 30.31 -18.95
N TRP A 702 -14.51 29.02 -18.73
CA TRP A 702 -14.64 27.99 -19.76
C TRP A 702 -15.18 26.70 -19.17
N GLU A 703 -15.89 25.96 -20.02
CA GLU A 703 -16.46 24.66 -19.70
C GLU A 703 -16.26 23.72 -20.90
N VAL A 704 -15.83 22.49 -20.64
CA VAL A 704 -15.71 21.40 -21.61
C VAL A 704 -16.50 20.22 -21.07
N LEU A 705 -17.48 19.76 -21.84
CA LEU A 705 -18.32 18.61 -21.50
C LEU A 705 -17.91 17.41 -22.35
N LEU A 706 -17.56 16.31 -21.69
CA LEU A 706 -17.29 15.02 -22.28
C LEU A 706 -18.48 14.10 -21.96
N PRO A 707 -19.17 13.52 -22.96
CA PRO A 707 -20.40 12.76 -22.74
C PRO A 707 -20.14 11.50 -21.88
N PRO A 708 -20.70 11.43 -20.66
CA PRO A 708 -20.44 10.31 -19.74
C PRO A 708 -21.03 8.99 -20.24
N ASP A 709 -22.07 9.05 -21.07
CA ASP A 709 -22.72 7.87 -21.67
C ASP A 709 -21.77 7.08 -22.59
N LEU A 710 -20.80 7.76 -23.22
CA LEU A 710 -19.86 7.18 -24.18
C LEU A 710 -18.47 6.95 -23.56
N GLN A 711 -18.01 7.90 -22.73
CA GLN A 711 -16.66 7.89 -22.20
C GLN A 711 -16.63 8.43 -20.77
N ARG A 712 -15.86 7.78 -19.90
CA ARG A 712 -15.66 8.18 -18.50
C ARG A 712 -14.24 8.72 -18.33
N ILE A 713 -14.10 9.84 -17.63
CA ILE A 713 -12.79 10.40 -17.28
C ILE A 713 -12.14 9.50 -16.24
N THR A 714 -10.90 9.08 -16.50
CA THR A 714 -10.15 8.19 -15.59
C THR A 714 -8.99 8.92 -14.92
N LEU A 715 -8.23 9.72 -15.68
CA LEU A 715 -7.02 10.39 -15.20
C LEU A 715 -6.93 11.80 -15.80
N VAL A 716 -6.44 12.74 -14.99
CA VAL A 716 -6.10 14.10 -15.40
C VAL A 716 -4.73 14.46 -14.83
N ASN A 717 -3.75 14.68 -15.70
CA ASN A 717 -2.38 15.00 -15.29
C ASN A 717 -1.91 16.33 -15.89
N GLY A 718 -1.59 17.27 -15.01
CA GLY A 718 -0.82 18.46 -15.34
C GLY A 718 0.69 18.19 -15.29
N LYS A 719 1.49 19.17 -15.75
CA LYS A 719 2.95 19.12 -15.62
C LYS A 719 3.39 19.41 -14.19
N PRO A 720 4.49 18.82 -13.71
CA PRO A 720 5.11 19.21 -12.45
C PRO A 720 5.54 20.68 -12.49
N SER A 721 5.17 21.47 -11.48
CA SER A 721 5.48 22.91 -11.42
C SER A 721 6.95 23.22 -11.14
N ASN A 722 7.72 22.22 -10.68
CA ASN A 722 9.14 22.31 -10.36
C ASN A 722 10.06 21.80 -11.48
N GLU A 723 9.53 21.41 -12.64
CA GLU A 723 10.37 21.00 -13.76
C GLU A 723 11.03 22.21 -14.44
N HIS A 724 12.27 22.03 -14.90
CA HIS A 724 13.01 23.04 -15.65
C HIS A 724 13.49 22.46 -16.98
N VAL A 725 13.13 23.11 -18.09
CA VAL A 725 13.49 22.67 -19.44
C VAL A 725 14.83 23.29 -19.84
N HIS A 726 15.86 22.46 -20.04
CA HIS A 726 17.21 22.93 -20.39
C HIS A 726 17.30 23.49 -21.82
N SER A 727 16.71 22.81 -22.81
CA SER A 727 16.71 23.27 -24.21
C SER A 727 15.30 23.51 -24.73
N GLN A 728 15.09 24.72 -25.26
CA GLN A 728 13.84 25.18 -25.85
C GLN A 728 13.58 24.58 -27.26
N GLY A 729 14.60 24.02 -27.90
CA GLY A 729 14.51 23.45 -29.24
C GLY A 729 15.42 22.26 -29.46
N ARG A 730 15.16 21.50 -30.52
CA ARG A 730 15.99 20.39 -30.97
C ARG A 730 16.68 20.77 -32.28
N VAL A 731 18.01 20.64 -32.32
CA VAL A 731 18.77 20.87 -33.55
C VAL A 731 18.56 19.67 -34.49
N MET A 732 18.16 19.96 -35.73
CA MET A 732 17.94 19.01 -36.80
C MET A 732 19.23 18.78 -37.59
N GLY A 733 19.27 17.72 -38.42
CA GLY A 733 20.48 17.34 -39.17
C GLY A 733 20.97 18.39 -40.18
N ASP A 734 20.08 19.26 -40.66
CA ASP A 734 20.36 20.41 -41.53
C ASP A 734 20.81 21.67 -40.76
N ARG A 735 21.04 21.54 -39.44
CA ARG A 735 21.32 22.64 -38.50
C ARG A 735 20.16 23.61 -38.29
N SER A 736 18.96 23.31 -38.80
CA SER A 736 17.75 24.03 -38.42
C SER A 736 17.34 23.66 -36.99
N VAL A 737 16.51 24.49 -36.35
CA VAL A 737 16.04 24.26 -34.98
C VAL A 737 14.54 24.04 -34.98
N LEU A 738 14.11 22.90 -34.45
CA LEU A 738 12.71 22.59 -34.17
C LEU A 738 12.37 23.02 -32.75
N TYR A 739 11.61 24.11 -32.61
CA TYR A 739 11.19 24.60 -31.30
C TYR A 739 10.16 23.67 -30.65
N LYS A 740 10.34 23.42 -29.34
CA LYS A 740 9.41 22.62 -28.54
C LYS A 740 8.18 23.46 -28.20
N TYR A 741 6.99 22.84 -28.21
CA TYR A 741 5.78 23.45 -27.66
C TYR A 741 5.71 23.22 -26.16
N LEU A 742 5.96 24.29 -25.40
CA LEU A 742 6.08 24.26 -23.94
C LEU A 742 4.98 25.10 -23.28
N ASN A 743 3.72 24.65 -23.39
CA ASN A 743 2.65 25.24 -22.60
C ASN A 743 2.72 24.71 -21.14
N PRO A 744 2.98 25.55 -20.12
CA PRO A 744 3.04 25.11 -18.72
C PRO A 744 1.67 24.71 -18.15
N ASN A 745 0.58 25.23 -18.73
CA ASN A 745 -0.80 25.04 -18.26
C ASN A 745 -1.52 23.91 -19.02
N LEU A 746 -0.78 23.09 -19.76
CA LEU A 746 -1.35 21.98 -20.52
C LEU A 746 -1.76 20.85 -19.57
N LEU A 747 -3.00 20.38 -19.74
CA LEU A 747 -3.57 19.25 -19.02
C LEU A 747 -3.73 18.09 -20.00
N ALA A 748 -3.31 16.90 -19.58
CA ALA A 748 -3.57 15.66 -20.30
C ALA A 748 -4.71 14.91 -19.62
N VAL A 749 -5.85 14.81 -20.30
CA VAL A 749 -7.09 14.19 -19.83
C VAL A 749 -7.31 12.88 -20.57
N MET A 750 -7.46 11.79 -19.81
CA MET A 750 -7.67 10.45 -20.33
C MET A 750 -9.10 9.99 -20.03
N THR A 751 -9.69 9.33 -21.02
CA THR A 751 -11.05 8.78 -20.94
C THR A 751 -11.06 7.34 -21.40
N GLU A 752 -11.93 6.54 -20.80
CA GLU A 752 -12.18 5.14 -21.17
C GLU A 752 -13.63 5.00 -21.64
N SER A 753 -13.86 4.18 -22.66
CA SER A 753 -15.21 3.91 -23.14
C SER A 753 -16.07 3.19 -22.10
N THR A 754 -17.36 3.51 -22.06
CA THR A 754 -18.34 2.76 -21.23
C THR A 754 -18.62 1.36 -21.79
N ASP A 755 -18.54 1.20 -23.12
CA ASP A 755 -18.64 -0.11 -23.78
C ASP A 755 -17.35 -0.91 -23.54
N THR A 756 -17.50 -2.03 -22.84
CA THR A 756 -16.40 -2.96 -22.49
C THR A 756 -16.18 -4.03 -23.56
N HIS A 757 -16.98 -4.04 -24.64
CA HIS A 757 -16.86 -5.06 -25.68
C HIS A 757 -15.50 -4.95 -26.41
N PRO A 758 -14.74 -6.06 -26.59
CA PRO A 758 -13.37 -6.02 -27.11
C PRO A 758 -13.18 -5.33 -28.47
N GLU A 759 -14.21 -5.32 -29.32
CA GLU A 759 -14.13 -4.67 -30.64
C GLU A 759 -14.46 -3.17 -30.61
N ARG A 760 -15.17 -2.71 -29.58
CA ARG A 760 -15.71 -1.35 -29.45
C ARG A 760 -15.04 -0.53 -28.35
N CYS A 761 -14.31 -1.19 -27.46
CA CYS A 761 -13.51 -0.54 -26.41
C CYS A 761 -12.56 0.49 -27.02
N PHE A 762 -12.46 1.68 -26.42
CA PHE A 762 -11.50 2.70 -26.83
C PHE A 762 -11.05 3.56 -25.65
N ILE A 763 -9.88 4.18 -25.83
CA ILE A 763 -9.34 5.18 -24.90
C ILE A 763 -9.25 6.52 -25.63
N GLY A 764 -9.86 7.56 -25.07
CA GLY A 764 -9.75 8.92 -25.57
C GLY A 764 -8.66 9.70 -24.84
N ILE A 765 -7.85 10.44 -25.59
CA ILE A 765 -6.75 11.26 -25.11
C ILE A 765 -7.03 12.71 -25.53
N TYR A 766 -7.14 13.61 -24.55
CA TYR A 766 -7.39 15.03 -24.77
C TYR A 766 -6.28 15.87 -24.13
N LEU A 767 -5.64 16.74 -24.92
CA LEU A 767 -4.72 17.75 -24.42
C LEU A 767 -5.46 19.09 -24.38
N ILE A 768 -5.71 19.60 -23.18
CA ILE A 768 -6.53 20.79 -22.94
C ILE A 768 -5.67 21.86 -22.31
N ASP A 769 -5.76 23.09 -22.81
CA ASP A 769 -5.14 24.24 -22.16
C ASP A 769 -5.96 24.65 -20.92
N GLY A 770 -5.40 24.51 -19.72
CA GLY A 770 -6.10 24.74 -18.46
C GLY A 770 -6.53 26.19 -18.22
N VAL A 771 -5.99 27.15 -18.98
CA VAL A 771 -6.39 28.57 -18.89
C VAL A 771 -7.57 28.89 -19.81
N THR A 772 -7.53 28.42 -21.06
CA THR A 772 -8.53 28.80 -22.08
C THR A 772 -9.61 27.75 -22.32
N GLY A 773 -9.41 26.51 -21.86
CA GLY A 773 -10.29 25.38 -22.17
C GLY A 773 -10.14 24.84 -23.59
N ARG A 774 -9.21 25.38 -24.40
CA ARG A 774 -9.01 24.95 -25.78
C ARG A 774 -8.42 23.53 -25.81
N ILE A 775 -9.11 22.64 -26.52
CA ILE A 775 -8.57 21.32 -26.86
C ILE A 775 -7.48 21.51 -27.93
N ILE A 776 -6.22 21.36 -27.54
CA ILE A 776 -5.05 21.43 -28.41
C ILE A 776 -4.96 20.17 -29.28
N HIS A 777 -5.26 19.02 -28.70
CA HIS A 777 -5.24 17.74 -29.39
C HIS A 777 -6.31 16.80 -28.83
N SER A 778 -6.92 16.03 -29.73
CA SER A 778 -7.80 14.92 -29.40
C SER A 778 -7.36 13.69 -30.21
N SER A 779 -7.28 12.55 -29.54
CA SER A 779 -6.94 11.27 -30.15
C SER A 779 -7.77 10.15 -29.52
N VAL A 780 -8.07 9.12 -30.30
CA VAL A 780 -8.83 7.95 -29.85
C VAL A 780 -8.08 6.69 -30.23
N GLN A 781 -7.63 5.95 -29.22
CA GLN A 781 -7.03 4.64 -29.38
C GLN A 781 -8.13 3.57 -29.35
N ARG A 782 -8.44 2.99 -30.52
CA ARG A 782 -9.43 1.91 -30.63
C ARG A 782 -8.87 0.58 -30.14
N ARG A 783 -9.76 -0.31 -29.71
CA ARG A 783 -9.44 -1.66 -29.19
C ARG A 783 -8.43 -1.62 -28.05
N ALA A 784 -8.63 -0.68 -27.13
CA ALA A 784 -7.77 -0.48 -25.97
C ALA A 784 -8.62 -0.27 -24.71
N ARG A 785 -8.10 -0.73 -23.57
CA ARG A 785 -8.74 -0.70 -22.26
C ARG A 785 -7.73 -0.35 -21.16
N GLY A 786 -8.24 0.03 -19.97
CA GLY A 786 -7.43 0.25 -18.79
C GLY A 786 -6.78 -1.04 -18.24
N PRO A 787 -5.87 -0.92 -17.26
CA PRO A 787 -5.52 0.29 -16.53
C PRO A 787 -4.57 1.22 -17.32
N ILE A 788 -4.94 2.51 -17.38
CA ILE A 788 -4.19 3.55 -18.06
C ILE A 788 -3.10 4.08 -17.13
N GLN A 789 -1.87 4.22 -17.62
CA GLN A 789 -0.80 4.97 -16.94
C GLN A 789 -0.29 6.07 -17.86
N ILE A 790 -0.07 7.25 -17.30
CA ILE A 790 0.33 8.44 -18.05
C ILE A 790 1.53 9.11 -17.38
N VAL A 791 2.48 9.55 -18.20
CA VAL A 791 3.53 10.49 -17.80
C VAL A 791 3.47 11.70 -18.72
N HIS A 792 3.34 12.89 -18.13
CA HIS A 792 3.32 14.18 -18.83
C HIS A 792 4.47 15.04 -18.31
N SER A 793 5.42 15.40 -19.18
CA SER A 793 6.59 16.21 -18.82
C SER A 793 7.13 16.99 -20.01
N GLU A 794 7.82 18.10 -19.76
CA GLU A 794 8.38 19.03 -20.73
C GLU A 794 7.41 19.36 -21.87
N ASN A 795 7.57 18.71 -23.01
CA ASN A 795 6.65 18.76 -24.12
C ASN A 795 5.90 17.45 -24.32
N TRP A 796 6.36 16.28 -23.87
CA TRP A 796 5.86 14.96 -24.29
C TRP A 796 4.85 14.30 -23.32
N VAL A 797 4.03 13.39 -23.88
CA VAL A 797 3.07 12.57 -23.14
C VAL A 797 3.25 11.11 -23.53
N VAL A 798 3.48 10.24 -22.54
CA VAL A 798 3.54 8.80 -22.75
C VAL A 798 2.34 8.15 -22.09
N VAL A 799 1.63 7.31 -22.84
CA VAL A 799 0.46 6.59 -22.37
C VAL A 799 0.71 5.09 -22.52
N ARG A 800 0.53 4.36 -21.42
CA ARG A 800 0.51 2.91 -21.39
C ARG A 800 -0.93 2.44 -21.19
N ASN A 801 -1.35 1.49 -22.01
CA ASN A 801 -2.67 0.86 -21.95
C ASN A 801 -2.59 -0.62 -22.36
N GLU A 802 -3.68 -1.35 -22.12
CA GLU A 802 -3.83 -2.72 -22.62
C GLU A 802 -4.62 -2.71 -23.92
N SER A 803 -4.19 -3.49 -24.92
CA SER A 803 -5.04 -3.76 -26.08
C SER A 803 -6.10 -4.80 -25.70
N CYS A 804 -7.33 -4.60 -26.18
CA CYS A 804 -8.39 -5.61 -26.11
C CYS A 804 -8.02 -6.90 -26.88
N SER A 805 -7.01 -6.87 -27.76
CA SER A 805 -6.53 -8.03 -28.53
C SER A 805 -5.25 -8.69 -27.96
N ILE A 806 -5.06 -8.69 -26.63
CA ILE A 806 -4.06 -9.48 -25.86
C ILE A 806 -2.62 -8.91 -25.85
N TYR A 807 -2.32 -7.82 -26.55
CA TYR A 807 -0.99 -7.18 -26.51
C TYR A 807 -0.94 -5.96 -25.58
N LEU A 808 0.15 -5.81 -24.82
CA LEU A 808 0.45 -4.56 -24.13
C LEU A 808 0.89 -3.52 -25.17
N SER A 809 0.26 -2.34 -25.17
CA SER A 809 0.62 -1.25 -26.09
C SER A 809 1.21 -0.05 -25.35
N LEU A 810 2.34 0.45 -25.85
CA LEU A 810 2.88 1.74 -25.43
C LEU A 810 2.63 2.76 -26.54
N SER A 811 1.86 3.79 -26.24
CA SER A 811 1.58 4.88 -27.17
C SER A 811 2.43 6.08 -26.79
N PHE A 812 3.34 6.46 -27.67
CA PHE A 812 4.12 7.69 -27.53
C PHE A 812 3.40 8.82 -28.26
N LEU A 813 2.88 9.77 -27.49
CA LEU A 813 2.56 11.08 -28.02
C LEU A 813 3.80 11.95 -27.82
N LEU A 814 4.73 11.86 -28.77
CA LEU A 814 5.75 12.89 -28.95
C LEU A 814 5.09 14.07 -29.67
N PRO A 815 4.94 15.24 -29.05
CA PRO A 815 4.68 16.46 -29.78
C PRO A 815 6.01 16.99 -30.33
N CYS A 816 6.66 16.17 -31.15
CA CYS A 816 7.46 16.69 -32.24
C CYS A 816 6.58 17.26 -33.35
N ASN A 817 5.25 17.17 -33.22
CA ASN A 817 4.27 17.67 -34.20
C ASN A 817 3.39 18.84 -33.71
N LEU A 818 3.54 19.31 -32.46
CA LEU A 818 3.05 20.64 -32.06
C LEU A 818 4.22 21.60 -32.22
N CYS A 819 4.41 22.13 -33.42
CA CYS A 819 5.36 23.20 -33.66
C CYS A 819 4.60 24.51 -33.83
N PRO A 820 5.09 25.64 -33.29
CA PRO A 820 4.52 26.93 -33.62
C PRO A 820 4.73 27.19 -35.13
N LEU A 821 3.66 27.14 -35.92
CA LEU A 821 3.68 27.57 -37.31
C LEU A 821 3.87 29.09 -37.34
N SER A 822 4.91 29.55 -38.07
CA SER A 822 5.10 30.97 -38.36
C SER A 822 3.96 31.49 -39.25
N SER A 823 3.43 32.65 -38.88
CA SER A 823 2.30 33.35 -39.47
C SER A 823 2.41 33.60 -40.98
N THR A 824 1.44 33.11 -41.75
CA THR A 824 0.68 33.87 -42.77
C THR A 824 -0.45 32.99 -43.36
N SER A 825 -1.68 33.51 -43.31
CA SER A 825 -2.95 32.95 -43.81
C SER A 825 -3.62 31.80 -43.00
N THR A 826 -4.77 32.13 -42.40
CA THR A 826 -5.88 31.25 -41.95
C THR A 826 -5.49 29.88 -41.37
N GLY A 827 -5.25 29.87 -40.05
CA GLY A 827 -4.70 28.74 -39.30
C GLY A 827 -5.66 27.56 -39.07
N THR A 828 -5.37 26.46 -39.76
CA THR A 828 -5.55 25.09 -39.24
C THR A 828 -4.15 24.49 -39.11
N ALA A 829 -3.83 23.87 -37.98
CA ALA A 829 -2.57 23.15 -37.82
C ALA A 829 -2.63 21.90 -38.72
N LYS A 830 -1.98 21.96 -39.88
CA LYS A 830 -1.78 20.81 -40.77
C LYS A 830 -0.38 20.25 -40.58
N LEU A 831 -0.29 18.94 -40.39
CA LEU A 831 0.95 18.19 -40.45
C LEU A 831 1.52 18.20 -41.88
N VAL A 832 2.77 18.62 -42.02
CA VAL A 832 3.56 18.45 -43.24
C VAL A 832 4.02 17.00 -43.30
N GLY A 833 3.47 16.21 -44.21
CA GLY A 833 4.01 14.90 -44.55
C GLY A 833 5.16 15.08 -45.54
N THR A 834 6.36 14.61 -45.21
CA THR A 834 7.47 14.56 -46.18
C THR A 834 8.08 13.16 -46.24
N ASN A 835 7.93 12.56 -47.42
CA ASN A 835 8.80 11.53 -47.95
C ASN A 835 10.26 11.99 -47.84
N SER A 836 11.08 11.31 -47.04
CA SER A 836 12.53 11.44 -47.09
C SER A 836 13.18 10.07 -47.34
N PRO A 837 14.26 10.00 -48.13
CA PRO A 837 14.82 8.75 -48.66
C PRO A 837 15.48 7.86 -47.59
N PHE A 838 15.64 8.35 -46.36
CA PHE A 838 16.20 7.57 -45.25
C PHE A 838 15.32 6.36 -44.87
N TRP A 839 14.02 6.44 -45.11
CA TRP A 839 13.06 5.35 -44.83
C TRP A 839 13.04 4.24 -45.89
N SER A 840 13.57 4.49 -47.09
CA SER A 840 13.65 3.47 -48.15
C SER A 840 14.72 2.41 -47.87
N PHE A 841 15.78 2.77 -47.14
CA PHE A 841 16.88 1.86 -46.81
C PHE A 841 16.52 0.85 -45.70
N MET A 842 15.66 1.23 -44.75
CA MET A 842 15.18 0.33 -43.68
C MET A 842 14.11 -0.66 -44.15
N LYS A 843 13.42 -0.37 -45.27
CA LYS A 843 12.45 -1.30 -45.88
C LYS A 843 13.11 -2.42 -46.68
N GLU A 844 14.40 -2.26 -47.01
CA GLU A 844 15.17 -3.24 -47.79
C GLU A 844 15.85 -4.30 -46.91
N GLN A 845 15.96 -4.09 -45.59
CA GLN A 845 16.51 -5.08 -44.65
C GLN A 845 15.46 -6.00 -43.99
N SER A 846 14.16 -5.77 -44.20
CA SER A 846 13.10 -6.62 -43.62
C SER A 846 12.67 -7.81 -44.50
N ASN A 847 13.27 -7.98 -45.69
CA ASN A 847 12.96 -9.07 -46.63
C ASN A 847 14.19 -9.94 -46.94
N THR A 848 14.70 -10.65 -45.94
CA THR A 848 15.61 -11.79 -46.14
C THR A 848 15.08 -13.02 -45.39
N THR A 849 14.00 -13.58 -45.92
CA THR A 849 13.68 -15.00 -45.68
C THR A 849 14.48 -15.85 -46.67
N VAL A 850 15.31 -16.74 -46.12
CA VAL A 850 16.05 -17.76 -46.88
C VAL A 850 15.06 -18.64 -47.62
N ARG A 851 14.95 -18.48 -48.94
CA ARG A 851 14.33 -19.46 -49.84
C ARG A 851 15.43 -20.18 -50.60
N ALA A 852 15.51 -21.49 -50.38
CA ALA A 852 16.35 -22.40 -51.14
C ALA A 852 15.99 -22.31 -52.63
N SER A 853 17.01 -22.14 -53.47
CA SER A 853 16.90 -22.11 -54.92
C SER A 853 16.97 -23.52 -55.51
N VAL A 854 16.02 -23.84 -56.39
CA VAL A 854 16.13 -24.87 -57.43
C VAL A 854 15.76 -24.19 -58.76
N PRO A 855 16.56 -24.32 -59.84
CA PRO A 855 16.35 -23.52 -61.04
C PRO A 855 15.49 -24.24 -62.09
N SER A 856 14.64 -23.50 -62.82
CA SER A 856 14.32 -23.81 -64.22
C SER A 856 13.67 -22.63 -64.97
N ILE A 857 14.39 -22.15 -66.00
CA ILE A 857 14.02 -21.86 -67.41
C ILE A 857 12.68 -21.10 -67.70
N GLY A 858 12.79 -19.99 -68.45
CA GLY A 858 11.70 -19.09 -68.92
C GLY A 858 10.81 -19.65 -70.06
N PRO A 859 10.21 -18.84 -71.00
CA PRO A 859 10.31 -17.37 -71.19
C PRO A 859 8.99 -16.61 -71.60
N THR A 860 9.05 -15.26 -71.54
CA THR A 860 8.56 -14.18 -72.47
C THR A 860 7.13 -14.09 -73.08
N PHE A 861 6.61 -12.83 -73.11
CA PHE A 861 5.93 -12.02 -74.20
C PHE A 861 4.69 -11.22 -73.69
N HIS A 862 4.74 -9.87 -73.65
CA HIS A 862 4.14 -8.85 -74.58
C HIS A 862 2.59 -8.91 -74.71
N THR A 863 1.73 -7.86 -74.80
CA THR A 863 1.77 -6.38 -74.82
C THR A 863 0.31 -5.87 -74.92
N SER A 864 0.02 -4.61 -74.49
CA SER A 864 -0.90 -3.59 -75.10
C SER A 864 -2.40 -3.94 -75.35
N SER A 865 -3.43 -3.06 -75.33
CA SER A 865 -3.60 -1.61 -75.21
C SER A 865 -5.13 -1.24 -75.28
N SER A 866 -5.46 -0.07 -74.73
CA SER A 866 -6.35 1.02 -75.26
C SER A 866 -7.90 0.93 -75.34
N ASN A 867 -8.59 1.75 -74.50
CA ASN A 867 -9.45 2.95 -74.77
C ASN A 867 -10.55 2.96 -75.89
N PRO A 868 -11.48 3.96 -75.99
CA PRO A 868 -12.32 4.72 -75.01
C PRO A 868 -13.77 5.11 -75.55
N THR A 869 -14.46 6.08 -74.90
CA THR A 869 -15.63 6.95 -75.32
C THR A 869 -17.06 6.37 -75.24
N SER A 870 -18.17 7.05 -74.86
CA SER A 870 -18.59 8.47 -74.73
C SER A 870 -19.85 8.65 -73.80
N SER A 871 -20.08 9.88 -73.32
CA SER A 871 -21.19 10.43 -72.47
C SER A 871 -22.49 10.76 -73.29
N PRO A 872 -23.67 11.31 -72.78
CA PRO A 872 -23.89 12.21 -71.63
C PRO A 872 -25.22 12.14 -70.77
N ARG A 873 -25.09 12.74 -69.56
CA ARG A 873 -26.00 13.47 -68.60
C ARG A 873 -27.55 13.37 -68.63
N LEU A 874 -28.18 13.13 -67.45
CA LEU A 874 -28.86 14.15 -66.59
C LEU A 874 -29.49 13.60 -65.28
N SER A 875 -29.43 14.43 -64.22
CA SER A 875 -30.13 14.45 -62.90
C SER A 875 -29.64 13.58 -61.72
N ALA A 876 -29.28 14.27 -60.63
CA ALA A 876 -28.77 13.85 -59.31
C ALA A 876 -29.95 13.61 -58.30
N PRO A 877 -29.79 13.13 -57.03
CA PRO A 877 -28.66 13.34 -56.12
C PRO A 877 -28.11 12.08 -55.39
N CYS A 878 -26.78 11.99 -55.26
CA CYS A 878 -26.11 10.99 -54.42
C CYS A 878 -25.47 11.63 -53.19
N ARG A 879 -25.78 11.04 -52.02
CA ARG A 879 -24.98 10.98 -50.79
C ARG A 879 -23.48 10.86 -51.11
N GLN A 880 -22.67 11.80 -50.64
CA GLN A 880 -21.22 11.61 -50.53
C GLN A 880 -20.89 11.09 -49.13
N GLN A 881 -20.47 9.83 -49.06
CA GLN A 881 -19.56 9.35 -48.02
C GLN A 881 -18.19 9.96 -48.30
N SER A 882 -17.72 10.82 -47.41
CA SER A 882 -16.32 11.22 -47.36
C SER A 882 -15.52 10.15 -46.61
N GLN A 883 -14.80 9.30 -47.35
CA GLN A 883 -13.69 8.52 -46.80
C GLN A 883 -12.57 9.50 -46.44
N SER A 884 -12.35 9.72 -45.14
CA SER A 884 -11.20 10.46 -44.63
C SER A 884 -9.96 9.56 -44.65
N ALA A 885 -8.91 10.05 -45.29
CA ALA A 885 -7.61 9.40 -45.45
C ALA A 885 -7.01 8.94 -44.11
N GLU A 886 -6.58 7.68 -44.07
CA GLU A 886 -5.83 7.08 -42.98
C GLU A 886 -4.43 7.72 -42.89
N SER A 887 -4.11 8.32 -41.74
CA SER A 887 -2.72 8.61 -41.35
C SER A 887 -2.16 7.39 -40.60
N PRO A 888 -0.99 6.84 -40.98
CA PRO A 888 -0.44 5.70 -40.28
C PRO A 888 0.08 6.14 -38.91
N VAL A 889 -0.57 5.64 -37.85
CA VAL A 889 -0.02 5.65 -36.49
C VAL A 889 1.07 4.58 -36.44
N ALA A 890 2.32 4.98 -36.16
CA ALA A 890 3.40 4.02 -35.96
C ALA A 890 3.20 3.33 -34.59
N ILE A 891 2.63 2.12 -34.62
CA ILE A 891 2.57 1.21 -33.48
C ILE A 891 3.94 0.53 -33.40
N PHE A 892 4.71 0.82 -32.35
CA PHE A 892 5.94 0.09 -32.06
C PHE A 892 5.62 -1.03 -31.07
N SER A 893 5.76 -2.28 -31.50
CA SER A 893 5.84 -3.44 -30.61
C SER A 893 7.19 -3.43 -29.88
N LEU A 894 7.21 -3.92 -28.64
CA LEU A 894 8.32 -3.78 -27.69
C LEU A 894 9.57 -4.63 -28.03
N ASP A 895 9.72 -5.14 -29.24
CA ASP A 895 10.86 -5.99 -29.63
C ASP A 895 12.02 -5.22 -30.28
N PHE A 896 11.95 -3.89 -30.43
CA PHE A 896 12.91 -3.13 -31.25
C PHE A 896 13.56 -1.89 -30.61
N LEU A 897 13.32 -1.60 -29.32
CA LEU A 897 13.89 -0.41 -28.65
C LEU A 897 15.25 -0.64 -27.97
N GLN A 898 15.95 -1.73 -28.27
CA GLN A 898 17.31 -1.98 -27.76
C GLN A 898 18.42 -1.50 -28.71
N ALA A 899 18.10 -0.94 -29.88
CA ALA A 899 19.07 -0.57 -30.92
C ALA A 899 19.19 0.93 -31.21
N LEU A 900 18.53 1.82 -30.44
CA LEU A 900 18.47 3.26 -30.73
C LEU A 900 19.13 4.17 -29.68
N SER A 901 20.08 3.67 -28.90
CA SER A 901 20.99 4.52 -28.11
C SER A 901 22.45 4.18 -28.41
N PHE A 902 23.22 5.23 -28.71
CA PHE A 902 24.64 5.27 -29.08
C PHE A 902 24.95 4.93 -30.54
N PRO A 903 25.14 5.97 -31.38
CA PRO A 903 26.53 6.29 -31.68
C PRO A 903 26.80 7.79 -31.70
N SER A 904 27.81 8.21 -30.94
CA SER A 904 28.75 9.30 -31.20
C SER A 904 29.03 10.10 -29.94
N LEU A 905 30.08 9.72 -29.20
CA LEU A 905 30.86 10.63 -28.34
C LEU A 905 32.16 9.92 -27.91
N ARG A 906 33.12 9.88 -28.84
CA ARG A 906 34.59 9.93 -28.65
C ARG A 906 35.22 9.85 -30.06
N PRO A 907 36.16 10.76 -30.42
CA PRO A 907 37.35 11.01 -29.61
C PRO A 907 37.72 12.50 -29.47
N TYR A 908 37.59 13.05 -28.26
CA TYR A 908 38.39 14.17 -27.77
C TYR A 908 38.58 13.97 -26.26
N LEU A 909 39.44 13.02 -25.91
CA LEU A 909 40.02 12.85 -24.57
C LEU A 909 41.19 11.85 -24.70
N ILE A 910 42.09 12.15 -25.62
CA ILE A 910 43.45 11.60 -25.67
C ILE A 910 44.37 12.80 -25.51
N GLN A 911 44.52 13.26 -24.26
CA GLN A 911 45.62 14.07 -23.72
C GLN A 911 45.20 14.51 -22.32
N GLY A 912 45.61 13.76 -21.29
CA GLY A 912 45.34 14.14 -19.90
C GLY A 912 45.50 13.01 -18.87
N ALA A 913 45.40 11.74 -19.29
CA ALA A 913 45.50 10.59 -18.38
C ALA A 913 46.84 9.83 -18.52
N GLN A 914 47.97 10.55 -18.46
CA GLN A 914 49.30 9.94 -18.47
C GLN A 914 50.22 10.43 -17.35
N ARG A 915 49.66 10.90 -16.22
CA ARG A 915 50.46 11.45 -15.10
C ARG A 915 50.08 11.04 -13.68
N TYR A 916 49.23 10.03 -13.48
CA TYR A 916 48.82 9.60 -12.13
C TYR A 916 48.82 8.09 -11.93
N LEU A 917 49.88 7.38 -12.35
CA LEU A 917 50.16 6.02 -11.91
C LEU A 917 51.69 5.82 -11.81
N ARG A 918 52.30 6.45 -10.82
CA ARG A 918 53.58 6.01 -10.23
C ARG A 918 53.54 6.36 -8.75
N ASN A 919 53.89 5.36 -7.93
CA ASN A 919 54.06 5.39 -6.47
C ASN A 919 52.82 5.05 -5.64
N THR A 920 52.58 3.75 -5.40
CA THR A 920 52.79 3.14 -4.07
C THR A 920 52.55 1.61 -4.11
N PRO A 921 53.26 0.83 -3.25
CA PRO A 921 53.43 -0.60 -3.41
C PRO A 921 52.36 -1.43 -2.68
N GLY A 922 52.33 -2.72 -3.03
CA GLY A 922 51.26 -3.66 -2.71
C GLY A 922 50.99 -3.97 -1.24
N ARG A 923 49.78 -4.45 -1.01
CA ARG A 923 49.46 -5.36 0.09
C ARG A 923 48.39 -6.35 -0.39
N LYS A 924 48.74 -7.63 -0.27
CA LYS A 924 47.88 -8.80 -0.51
C LYS A 924 46.64 -8.75 0.40
N ILE A 925 45.48 -9.08 -0.15
CA ILE A 925 44.51 -10.02 0.43
C ILE A 925 44.11 -10.95 -0.71
#